data_AF-A0A8C7G761-F1
#
_entry.id   AF-A0A8C7G761-F1
#
_cell.length_a   1.000
_cell.length_b   1.000
_cell.length_c   1.000
_cell.angle_alpha   90.00
_cell.angle_beta   90.00
_cell.angle_gamma   90.00
#
_symmetry.space_group_name_H-M   'P 1'
#
loop_
_entity.id
_entity.type
_entity.pdbx_description
1 polymer ?
#
loop_
_entity_poly.entity_id
_entity_poly.type
_entity_poly.pdbx_seq_one_letter_code
_entity_poly.pdbx_strand_id
1 'polypeptide(L)'
;MADTDPVCLASLIYFMGEKFYRQSIHTAEYYLKMYSKDPVLLFFKGFGILMEGRTQEAMRELEQVKDKPTVAICSSMALICAHKQSDMIDHQAVAALETHVRNIRKTAGEKPLFYGALFLWLLGHVDKAKDYIDKILKISKSSKEGSILKGWVDMNSEDEFQRNNAICYLDGGGQHSRDVFGMMGKAKYFMNQHDFTGSQQVVNQIVTSHSDFLPGLMLKMKLFLALQDWEQALDTAARILQQDGRNLNAIQVLAIHTIVRDGDLVKAKEHLQALVSAAEVSEPCSPGLHVSLTQPISRLCGGNPEILQLLTPFTERAYSKAPGNADVANEMGYLLSLQKKTKEATRWYSTALDIDTSSVPALAGLIRCQLMDGQLQEAANQLEFLREIHQSIGQSAELVLLQALLVHKRGAGLAVMSPLLKEATDLHFLDLRGRPMGPDYFHRLHPDFIFQVVNLYLSFFQEKPLTAGQPVPFGLSHSGMVLQPVVKMAPGLLPGAYHMAHVKFLSGDSQSAQQFLDFCLERDPTIAEVHLLQARIHLHEGDYNLCFQCLETGVSHNFQVLDFPQYHQLKARALRGVGELEEAIKSLKVAMGIQAVSGREAHVSNSERVSVFLELAEALRLHGEPDESTMVLQDAIVAFAGTPEEICVTIANVDMALAKDDLDTALSVLRGITPDQTHYAAAKEKMALIYLQKRKDKKLYIACYREIRDELPGPQSSILLGDAYINVQEPERAIEVYQEAMSWTVRDATLWRKMGRAYVKSHQYNQAVRHYESAVKLGGHDSLVVDLVELLLKLRHYGKAQRTLMTALHCDDGTLTVSSLRSNVQYFLLLARAHYADQGSVQDTLEKIRLELAQFYLENGKTDEALMQVEEVLAKDALHPDATMVYGDIKLKEEKFDESVEIFLGLMDRCPDNYVFLAKCIQVLRRSARLDDALALFQACEHHNHGATTEPGYNYCKGLYYWHVYRVSEALFHLNKARRDNEWGDQAMELMIRICLNPDNEVIGGEVFETPQEEWSMSQLGGAEHREQVGVATAQNLVKEFRPRHGLSGGQRSDRITLLVNLCLMATRDPKHIQRALQAFTELASTQVNNVPYLLAMGQAFMLLKQTPRARNQLKRLTKVEWSWELSEDLETAWLLLADVYIKSGKYDIACDLLQRCIKYNQSCSRAYEYMGYIREKEHSYHDASVFYDQAWLYTNRVNPSVGFRLAFNYLKFKQYNETIEVCHKVLTEHPDYPLIQTEILERARAALRP
;
A
#
# COMPACT_ATOMS: atom_id res chain seq x y z
N MET A 1 44.34 -20.44 23.13
CA MET A 1 44.41 -21.17 21.83
C MET A 1 43.26 -20.65 21.00
N ALA A 2 43.38 -20.59 19.67
CA ALA A 2 42.29 -20.06 18.84
C ALA A 2 40.98 -20.84 19.04
N ASP A 3 41.06 -22.15 19.31
CA ASP A 3 39.93 -23.04 19.61
C ASP A 3 39.10 -22.66 20.86
N THR A 4 39.65 -21.86 21.78
CA THR A 4 38.93 -21.47 23.02
C THR A 4 38.20 -20.13 22.90
N ASP A 5 38.45 -19.39 21.82
CA ASP A 5 37.80 -18.13 21.53
C ASP A 5 36.52 -18.40 20.73
N PRO A 6 35.32 -18.11 21.29
CA PRO A 6 34.05 -18.49 20.68
C PRO A 6 33.78 -17.75 19.35
N VAL A 7 34.43 -16.62 19.12
CA VAL A 7 34.19 -15.75 17.96
C VAL A 7 35.23 -15.98 16.85
N CYS A 8 36.46 -16.33 17.22
CA CYS A 8 37.57 -16.49 16.28
C CYS A 8 37.27 -17.52 15.18
N LEU A 9 36.97 -18.77 15.55
CA LEU A 9 36.71 -19.84 14.58
C LEU A 9 35.40 -19.62 13.81
N ALA A 10 34.35 -19.14 14.49
CA ALA A 10 33.07 -18.83 13.87
C ALA A 10 33.19 -17.75 12.77
N SER A 11 34.03 -16.73 12.98
CA SER A 11 34.31 -15.68 11.98
C SER A 11 34.98 -16.24 10.73
N LEU A 12 36.00 -17.08 10.90
CA LEU A 12 36.73 -17.70 9.79
C LEU A 12 35.81 -18.64 8.98
N ILE A 13 35.02 -19.47 9.66
CA ILE A 13 34.07 -20.38 8.98
C ILE A 13 33.02 -19.57 8.21
N TYR A 14 32.48 -18.50 8.81
CA TYR A 14 31.49 -17.65 8.15
C TYR A 14 32.03 -16.99 6.88
N PHE A 15 33.19 -16.32 6.96
CA PHE A 15 33.77 -15.65 5.79
C PHE A 15 34.18 -16.64 4.70
N MET A 16 34.74 -17.79 5.06
CA MET A 16 35.04 -18.84 4.07
C MET A 16 33.78 -19.42 3.43
N GLY A 17 32.72 -19.64 4.20
CA GLY A 17 31.44 -20.15 3.69
C GLY A 17 30.73 -19.17 2.75
N GLU A 18 30.84 -17.87 3.03
CA GLU A 18 30.31 -16.80 2.18
C GLU A 18 31.30 -16.36 1.07
N LYS A 19 32.42 -17.07 0.90
CA LYS A 19 33.46 -16.85 -0.13
C LYS A 19 34.22 -15.51 -0.02
N PHE A 20 34.24 -14.88 1.15
CA PHE A 20 35.10 -13.72 1.46
C PHE A 20 36.52 -14.18 1.85
N TYR A 21 37.28 -14.63 0.86
CA TYR A 21 38.57 -15.28 1.08
C TYR A 21 39.64 -14.30 1.61
N ARG A 22 39.71 -13.08 1.07
CA ARG A 22 40.66 -12.07 1.54
C ARG A 22 40.35 -11.64 2.96
N GLN A 23 39.07 -11.42 3.27
CA GLN A 23 38.63 -11.06 4.61
C GLN A 23 38.94 -12.18 5.61
N SER A 24 38.82 -13.45 5.20
CA SER A 24 39.23 -14.60 6.01
C SER A 24 40.74 -14.59 6.30
N ILE A 25 41.58 -14.29 5.30
CA ILE A 25 43.04 -14.14 5.49
C ILE A 25 43.36 -13.04 6.50
N HIS A 26 42.76 -11.85 6.35
CA HIS A 26 42.99 -10.73 7.26
C HIS A 26 42.49 -11.03 8.68
N THR A 27 41.37 -11.74 8.81
CA THR A 27 40.85 -12.20 10.09
C THR A 27 41.82 -13.19 10.74
N ALA A 28 42.34 -14.16 9.98
CA ALA A 28 43.33 -15.11 10.47
C ALA A 28 44.63 -14.40 10.91
N GLU A 29 45.12 -13.44 10.14
CA GLU A 29 46.31 -12.63 10.49
C GLU A 29 46.09 -11.77 11.73
N TYR A 30 44.91 -11.18 11.89
CA TYR A 30 44.53 -10.43 13.09
C TYR A 30 44.61 -11.32 14.34
N TYR A 31 44.00 -12.50 14.30
CA TYR A 31 44.04 -13.43 15.44
C TYR A 31 45.43 -14.07 15.65
N LEU A 32 46.24 -14.24 14.59
CA LEU A 32 47.62 -14.71 14.71
C LEU A 32 48.52 -13.74 15.50
N LYS A 33 48.18 -12.44 15.55
CA LYS A 33 48.86 -11.47 16.43
C LYS A 33 48.59 -11.73 17.91
N MET A 34 47.41 -12.26 18.24
CA MET A 34 47.01 -12.60 19.62
C MET A 34 47.43 -14.03 20.00
N TYR A 35 47.30 -14.98 19.08
CA TYR A 35 47.60 -16.40 19.27
C TYR A 35 48.70 -16.84 18.29
N SER A 36 49.94 -16.47 18.61
CA SER A 36 51.09 -16.75 17.72
C SER A 36 51.31 -18.26 17.51
N LYS A 37 51.55 -18.67 16.26
CA LYS A 37 51.87 -20.07 15.85
C LYS A 37 50.74 -21.09 16.05
N ASP A 38 49.48 -20.66 16.16
CA ASP A 38 48.34 -21.58 16.20
C ASP A 38 48.17 -22.30 14.84
N PRO A 39 48.18 -23.65 14.80
CA PRO A 39 48.12 -24.41 13.55
C PRO A 39 46.77 -24.29 12.82
N VAL A 40 45.67 -24.01 13.53
CA VAL A 40 44.33 -23.85 12.93
C VAL A 40 44.26 -22.52 12.17
N LEU A 41 44.75 -21.43 12.78
CA LEU A 41 44.78 -20.12 12.13
C LEU A 41 45.71 -20.10 10.91
N LEU A 42 46.87 -20.75 11.01
CA LEU A 42 47.80 -20.91 9.88
C LEU A 42 47.17 -21.73 8.74
N PHE A 43 46.41 -22.78 9.06
CA PHE A 43 45.66 -23.54 8.07
C PHE A 43 44.60 -22.67 7.38
N PHE A 44 43.76 -21.92 8.10
CA PHE A 44 42.75 -21.05 7.48
C PHE A 44 43.36 -19.93 6.65
N LYS A 45 44.51 -19.38 7.06
CA LYS A 45 45.29 -18.43 6.26
C LYS A 45 45.74 -19.09 4.94
N GLY A 46 46.37 -20.27 5.01
CA GLY A 46 46.80 -21.02 3.83
C GLY A 46 45.63 -21.43 2.93
N PHE A 47 44.49 -21.79 3.50
CA PHE A 47 43.27 -22.13 2.78
C PHE A 47 42.66 -20.91 2.08
N GLY A 48 42.60 -19.75 2.73
CA GLY A 48 42.16 -18.50 2.09
C GLY A 48 43.06 -18.12 0.89
N ILE A 49 44.39 -18.22 1.06
CA ILE A 49 45.36 -17.95 -0.02
C ILE A 49 45.17 -18.91 -1.20
N LEU A 50 44.88 -20.19 -0.90
CA LEU A 50 44.58 -21.18 -1.93
C LEU A 50 43.33 -20.80 -2.74
N MET A 51 42.27 -20.37 -2.05
CA MET A 51 41.01 -19.99 -2.70
C MET A 51 41.11 -18.66 -3.48
N GLU A 52 42.08 -17.79 -3.18
CA GLU A 52 42.44 -16.64 -4.03
C GLU A 52 43.20 -17.02 -5.32
N GLY A 53 43.58 -18.29 -5.49
CA GLY A 53 44.37 -18.77 -6.64
C GLY A 53 45.89 -18.61 -6.49
N ARG A 54 46.38 -18.17 -5.33
CA ARG A 54 47.83 -18.04 -5.03
C ARG A 54 48.44 -19.38 -4.61
N THR A 55 48.43 -20.34 -5.53
CA THR A 55 48.75 -21.76 -5.28
C THR A 55 50.13 -22.00 -4.65
N GLN A 56 51.20 -21.37 -5.16
CA GLN A 56 52.56 -21.58 -4.65
C GLN A 56 52.76 -21.05 -3.21
N GLU A 57 52.16 -19.91 -2.90
CA GLU A 57 52.22 -19.34 -1.55
C GLU A 57 51.39 -20.17 -0.57
N ALA A 58 50.21 -20.63 -1.00
CA ALA A 58 49.39 -21.55 -0.22
C ALA A 58 50.13 -22.85 0.10
N MET A 59 50.84 -23.45 -0.87
CA MET A 59 51.64 -24.66 -0.65
C MET A 59 52.71 -24.46 0.42
N ARG A 60 53.42 -23.32 0.41
CA ARG A 60 54.46 -23.02 1.41
C ARG A 60 53.90 -22.87 2.83
N GLU A 61 52.73 -22.28 2.96
CA GLU A 61 52.05 -22.09 4.26
C GLU A 61 51.44 -23.41 4.76
N LEU A 62 50.81 -24.19 3.88
CA LEU A 62 50.18 -25.47 4.22
C LEU A 62 51.20 -26.58 4.54
N GLU A 63 52.37 -26.61 3.89
CA GLU A 63 53.42 -27.61 4.19
C GLU A 63 53.98 -27.42 5.61
N GLN A 64 54.01 -26.19 6.15
CA GLN A 64 54.48 -25.91 7.52
C GLN A 64 53.56 -26.49 8.60
N VAL A 65 52.28 -26.71 8.29
CA VAL A 65 51.26 -27.19 9.24
C VAL A 65 50.82 -28.64 8.99
N LYS A 66 51.22 -29.23 7.86
CA LYS A 66 50.85 -30.60 7.44
C LYS A 66 51.13 -31.68 8.50
N ASP A 67 52.26 -31.61 9.20
CA ASP A 67 52.62 -32.61 10.22
C ASP A 67 52.00 -32.33 11.61
N LYS A 68 51.23 -31.24 11.76
CA LYS A 68 50.57 -30.91 13.03
C LYS A 68 49.32 -31.77 13.20
N PRO A 69 49.18 -32.49 14.33
CA PRO A 69 48.16 -33.54 14.46
C PRO A 69 46.74 -33.01 14.27
N THR A 70 46.43 -31.79 14.74
CA THR A 70 45.09 -31.19 14.69
C THR A 70 44.58 -30.86 13.29
N VAL A 71 45.46 -30.46 12.37
CA VAL A 71 45.10 -29.99 11.02
C VAL A 71 45.74 -30.84 9.90
N ALA A 72 46.38 -31.96 10.24
CA ALA A 72 47.12 -32.78 9.29
C ALA A 72 46.26 -33.27 8.11
N ILE A 73 45.01 -33.68 8.37
CA ILE A 73 44.09 -34.16 7.34
C ILE A 73 43.69 -33.02 6.39
N CYS A 74 43.18 -31.91 6.91
CA CYS A 74 42.71 -30.79 6.08
C CYS A 74 43.86 -30.09 5.35
N SER A 75 45.04 -29.96 5.97
CA SER A 75 46.23 -29.38 5.33
C SER A 75 46.72 -30.24 4.17
N SER A 76 46.76 -31.57 4.35
CA SER A 76 47.13 -32.51 3.28
C SER A 76 46.12 -32.52 2.14
N MET A 77 44.82 -32.42 2.45
CA MET A 77 43.77 -32.27 1.42
C MET A 77 43.87 -30.94 0.68
N ALA A 78 44.13 -29.84 1.38
CA ALA A 78 44.34 -28.53 0.77
C ALA A 78 45.57 -28.50 -0.14
N LEU A 79 46.66 -29.19 0.23
CA LEU A 79 47.82 -29.37 -0.63
C LEU A 79 47.49 -30.18 -1.90
N ILE A 80 46.66 -31.24 -1.79
CA ILE A 80 46.17 -31.97 -2.98
C ILE A 80 45.38 -31.03 -3.89
N CYS A 81 44.50 -30.19 -3.34
CA CYS A 81 43.78 -29.19 -4.12
C CYS A 81 44.73 -28.20 -4.79
N ALA A 82 45.75 -27.72 -4.08
CA ALA A 82 46.77 -26.82 -4.61
C ALA A 82 47.55 -27.42 -5.78
N HIS A 83 47.98 -28.69 -5.69
CA HIS A 83 48.68 -29.39 -6.77
C HIS A 83 47.79 -29.71 -7.98
N LYS A 84 46.46 -29.80 -7.78
CA LYS A 84 45.50 -29.96 -8.87
C LYS A 84 45.16 -28.63 -9.56
N GLN A 85 45.27 -27.52 -8.84
CA GLN A 85 45.03 -26.16 -9.36
C GLN A 85 46.26 -25.53 -10.01
N SER A 86 47.47 -26.10 -9.80
CA SER A 86 48.68 -25.63 -10.47
C SER A 86 48.76 -26.07 -11.92
N ASP A 87 49.31 -25.22 -12.80
CA ASP A 87 49.46 -25.47 -14.24
C ASP A 87 50.18 -26.78 -14.59
N MET A 88 51.06 -27.26 -13.69
CA MET A 88 51.72 -28.56 -13.77
C MET A 88 51.29 -29.44 -12.60
N ILE A 89 50.51 -30.48 -12.87
CA ILE A 89 50.03 -31.41 -11.83
C ILE A 89 51.15 -32.37 -11.45
N ASP A 90 51.65 -32.27 -10.22
CA ASP A 90 52.58 -33.25 -9.66
C ASP A 90 51.81 -34.50 -9.17
N HIS A 91 51.60 -35.43 -10.09
CA HIS A 91 50.89 -36.69 -9.80
C HIS A 91 51.57 -37.53 -8.70
N GLN A 92 52.89 -37.44 -8.54
CA GLN A 92 53.62 -38.17 -7.51
C GLN A 92 53.37 -37.56 -6.12
N ALA A 93 53.43 -36.23 -6.01
CA ALA A 93 53.10 -35.52 -4.78
C ALA A 93 51.63 -35.72 -4.39
N VAL A 94 50.69 -35.67 -5.34
CA VAL A 94 49.27 -35.96 -5.08
C VAL A 94 49.08 -37.38 -4.55
N ALA A 95 49.68 -38.39 -5.18
CA ALA A 95 49.58 -39.78 -4.71
C ALA A 95 50.21 -39.97 -3.31
N ALA A 96 51.34 -39.32 -3.03
CA ALA A 96 51.98 -39.34 -1.72
C ALA A 96 51.08 -38.69 -0.64
N LEU A 97 50.47 -37.54 -0.94
CA LEU A 97 49.53 -36.88 -0.03
C LEU A 97 48.24 -37.69 0.17
N GLU A 98 47.70 -38.33 -0.87
CA GLU A 98 46.53 -39.20 -0.74
C GLU A 98 46.80 -40.42 0.15
N THR A 99 47.96 -41.06 0.01
CA THR A 99 48.37 -42.16 0.89
C THR A 99 48.58 -41.69 2.33
N HIS A 100 49.15 -40.49 2.51
CA HIS A 100 49.31 -39.84 3.81
C HIS A 100 47.96 -39.56 4.50
N VAL A 101 46.98 -38.99 3.79
CA VAL A 101 45.62 -38.77 4.29
C VAL A 101 44.95 -40.10 4.70
N ARG A 102 45.09 -41.16 3.87
CA ARG A 102 44.54 -42.49 4.19
C ARG A 102 45.15 -43.09 5.46
N ASN A 103 46.46 -42.90 5.67
CA ASN A 103 47.16 -43.40 6.85
C ASN A 103 46.75 -42.63 8.11
N ILE A 104 46.73 -41.30 8.08
CA ILE A 104 46.30 -40.47 9.21
C ILE A 104 44.83 -40.74 9.55
N ARG A 105 43.95 -40.91 8.55
CA ARG A 105 42.53 -41.21 8.76
C ARG A 105 42.31 -42.48 9.60
N LYS A 106 43.22 -43.46 9.60
CA LYS A 106 43.09 -44.69 10.40
C LYS A 106 43.35 -44.45 11.89
N THR A 107 44.23 -43.51 12.24
CA THR A 107 44.68 -43.24 13.62
C THR A 107 44.20 -41.90 14.18
N ALA A 108 43.50 -41.08 13.39
CA ALA A 108 43.04 -39.75 13.77
C ALA A 108 41.97 -39.77 14.88
N GLY A 109 42.13 -38.86 15.84
CA GLY A 109 41.10 -38.51 16.84
C GLY A 109 40.03 -37.57 16.29
N GLU A 110 39.28 -36.92 17.17
CA GLU A 110 38.12 -36.09 16.80
C GLU A 110 38.48 -34.84 15.99
N LYS A 111 39.39 -34.00 16.49
CA LYS A 111 39.74 -32.70 15.88
C LYS A 111 40.25 -32.78 14.41
N PRO A 112 41.15 -33.71 14.04
CA PRO A 112 41.64 -33.81 12.66
C PRO A 112 40.54 -34.28 11.69
N LEU A 113 39.62 -35.12 12.17
CA LEU A 113 38.46 -35.53 11.38
C LEU A 113 37.46 -34.38 11.23
N PHE A 114 37.24 -33.56 12.28
CA PHE A 114 36.39 -32.38 12.23
C PHE A 114 36.88 -31.35 11.23
N TYR A 115 38.14 -30.92 11.31
CA TYR A 115 38.70 -29.96 10.36
C TYR A 115 38.77 -30.51 8.93
N GLY A 116 38.98 -31.83 8.77
CA GLY A 116 38.85 -32.50 7.46
C GLY A 116 37.44 -32.46 6.89
N ALA A 117 36.42 -32.73 7.72
CA ALA A 117 35.02 -32.62 7.33
C ALA A 117 34.61 -31.17 7.00
N LEU A 118 35.04 -30.22 7.81
CA LEU A 118 34.78 -28.79 7.64
C LEU A 118 35.38 -28.26 6.33
N PHE A 119 36.62 -28.64 6.01
CA PHE A 119 37.26 -28.29 4.73
C PHE A 119 36.48 -28.84 3.53
N LEU A 120 36.07 -30.11 3.57
CA LEU A 120 35.29 -30.73 2.50
C LEU A 120 33.91 -30.08 2.34
N TRP A 121 33.26 -29.71 3.45
CA TRP A 121 31.99 -28.99 3.45
C TRP A 121 32.13 -27.58 2.85
N LEU A 122 33.16 -26.82 3.24
CA LEU A 122 33.44 -25.48 2.70
C LEU A 122 33.80 -25.50 1.20
N LEU A 123 34.33 -26.62 0.68
CA LEU A 123 34.52 -26.84 -0.76
C LEU A 123 33.25 -27.30 -1.49
N GLY A 124 32.14 -27.57 -0.78
CA GLY A 124 30.89 -28.06 -1.36
C GLY A 124 30.82 -29.59 -1.54
N HIS A 125 31.81 -30.36 -1.08
CA HIS A 125 31.80 -31.82 -1.14
C HIS A 125 31.04 -32.44 0.05
N VAL A 126 29.72 -32.25 0.07
CA VAL A 126 28.84 -32.59 1.21
C VAL A 126 28.87 -34.07 1.56
N ASP A 127 28.79 -34.98 0.58
CA ASP A 127 28.75 -36.43 0.86
C ASP A 127 30.04 -36.94 1.49
N LYS A 128 31.19 -36.46 0.99
CA LYS A 128 32.49 -36.78 1.58
C LYS A 128 32.63 -36.16 2.97
N ALA A 129 32.04 -34.99 3.23
CA ALA A 129 32.02 -34.43 4.57
C ALA A 129 31.19 -35.29 5.54
N LYS A 130 30.03 -35.79 5.12
CA LYS A 130 29.16 -36.70 5.90
C LYS A 130 29.93 -37.96 6.36
N ASP A 131 30.73 -38.57 5.49
CA ASP A 131 31.54 -39.74 5.84
C ASP A 131 32.51 -39.49 7.01
N TYR A 132 33.09 -38.29 7.08
CA TYR A 132 34.00 -37.91 8.15
C TYR A 132 33.22 -37.58 9.44
N ILE A 133 32.09 -36.90 9.32
CA ILE A 133 31.18 -36.60 10.44
C ILE A 133 30.65 -37.88 11.09
N ASP A 134 30.17 -38.84 10.30
CA ASP A 134 29.67 -40.11 10.83
C ASP A 134 30.78 -40.93 11.49
N LYS A 135 32.03 -40.79 11.03
CA LYS A 135 33.19 -41.39 11.71
C LYS A 135 33.47 -40.74 13.06
N ILE A 136 33.34 -39.41 13.18
CA ILE A 136 33.46 -38.69 14.46
C ILE A 136 32.38 -39.18 15.44
N LEU A 137 31.12 -39.23 15.00
CA LEU A 137 29.99 -39.64 15.85
C LEU A 137 30.03 -41.13 16.24
N LYS A 138 30.71 -41.98 15.45
CA LYS A 138 31.00 -43.38 15.82
C LYS A 138 32.08 -43.49 16.91
N ILE A 139 33.07 -42.60 16.90
CA ILE A 139 34.15 -42.55 17.91
C ILE A 139 33.59 -41.99 19.22
N SER A 140 32.83 -40.90 19.15
CA SER A 140 32.18 -40.28 20.31
C SER A 140 30.79 -39.76 19.95
N LYS A 141 29.77 -40.47 20.46
CA LYS A 141 28.35 -40.12 20.24
C LYS A 141 27.94 -38.76 20.81
N SER A 142 28.75 -38.18 21.71
CA SER A 142 28.52 -36.88 22.35
C SER A 142 29.51 -35.79 21.90
N SER A 143 30.18 -35.94 20.75
CA SER A 143 31.08 -34.90 20.25
C SER A 143 30.30 -33.65 19.85
N LYS A 144 30.59 -32.51 20.49
CA LYS A 144 29.91 -31.23 20.23
C LYS A 144 30.15 -30.73 18.81
N GLU A 145 31.41 -30.67 18.39
CA GLU A 145 31.85 -30.20 17.07
C GLU A 145 31.28 -31.07 15.94
N GLY A 146 31.25 -32.39 16.13
CA GLY A 146 30.67 -33.34 15.19
C GLY A 146 29.15 -33.18 15.02
N SER A 147 28.41 -33.01 16.13
CA SER A 147 26.96 -32.78 16.06
C SER A 147 26.61 -31.43 15.43
N ILE A 148 27.34 -30.35 15.77
CA ILE A 148 27.08 -29.03 15.18
C ILE A 148 27.31 -29.06 13.66
N LEU A 149 28.44 -29.63 13.21
CA LEU A 149 28.73 -29.73 11.78
C LEU A 149 27.72 -30.65 11.05
N LYS A 150 27.26 -31.73 11.69
CA LYS A 150 26.16 -32.56 11.17
C LYS A 150 24.88 -31.75 10.98
N GLY A 151 24.52 -30.92 11.97
CA GLY A 151 23.37 -30.03 11.89
C GLY A 151 23.47 -29.04 10.72
N TRP A 152 24.64 -28.45 10.48
CA TRP A 152 24.87 -27.56 9.33
C TRP A 152 24.76 -28.28 7.98
N VAL A 153 25.25 -29.51 7.90
CA VAL A 153 25.20 -30.33 6.68
C VAL A 153 23.78 -30.82 6.39
N ASP A 154 23.06 -31.30 7.40
CA ASP A 154 21.72 -31.88 7.23
C ASP A 154 20.65 -30.82 6.93
N MET A 155 20.86 -29.56 7.36
CA MET A 155 19.92 -28.45 7.13
C MET A 155 19.63 -28.16 5.65
N ASN A 156 20.61 -28.38 4.77
CA ASN A 156 20.50 -28.16 3.32
C ASN A 156 20.39 -29.48 2.54
N SER A 157 20.10 -30.60 3.21
CA SER A 157 19.91 -31.90 2.55
C SER A 157 18.65 -31.90 1.68
N GLU A 158 18.63 -32.69 0.59
CA GLU A 158 17.43 -32.86 -0.23
C GLU A 158 16.33 -33.64 0.51
N ASP A 159 16.73 -34.50 1.45
CA ASP A 159 15.84 -35.31 2.28
C ASP A 159 15.20 -34.47 3.40
N GLU A 160 13.87 -34.33 3.35
CA GLU A 160 13.06 -33.57 4.30
C GLU A 160 13.21 -34.08 5.74
N PHE A 161 13.36 -35.39 5.94
CA PHE A 161 13.53 -35.97 7.27
C PHE A 161 14.88 -35.57 7.88
N GLN A 162 15.94 -35.53 7.07
CA GLN A 162 17.26 -35.06 7.51
C GLN A 162 17.23 -33.56 7.83
N ARG A 163 16.59 -32.75 6.98
CA ARG A 163 16.41 -31.32 7.23
C ARG A 163 15.71 -31.08 8.56
N ASN A 164 14.58 -31.74 8.82
CA ASN A 164 13.83 -31.52 10.05
C ASN A 164 14.59 -31.97 11.31
N ASN A 165 15.42 -33.01 11.22
CA ASN A 165 16.24 -33.49 12.34
C ASN A 165 17.52 -32.68 12.61
N ALA A 166 17.90 -31.74 11.72
CA ALA A 166 19.10 -30.93 11.88
C ALA A 166 19.13 -30.16 13.22
N ILE A 167 17.96 -29.70 13.70
CA ILE A 167 17.84 -28.97 14.96
C ILE A 167 18.25 -29.82 16.18
N CYS A 168 17.96 -31.11 16.18
CA CYS A 168 18.32 -32.02 17.27
C CYS A 168 19.85 -32.12 17.44
N TYR A 169 20.60 -32.04 16.34
CA TYR A 169 22.06 -32.04 16.37
C TYR A 169 22.63 -30.68 16.79
N LEU A 170 22.00 -29.58 16.37
CA LEU A 170 22.38 -28.22 16.78
C LEU A 170 22.10 -27.97 18.28
N ASP A 171 21.00 -28.50 18.82
CA ASP A 171 20.64 -28.43 20.24
C ASP A 171 21.42 -29.44 21.10
N GLY A 172 21.67 -30.65 20.58
CA GLY A 172 22.43 -31.70 21.26
C GLY A 172 23.90 -31.34 21.54
N GLY A 173 24.48 -30.41 20.78
CA GLY A 173 25.79 -29.81 21.07
C GLY A 173 25.76 -28.70 22.13
N GLY A 174 24.56 -28.23 22.52
CA GLY A 174 24.31 -26.91 23.11
C GLY A 174 23.64 -26.87 24.48
N GLN A 175 23.74 -27.90 25.33
CA GLN A 175 23.26 -27.79 26.73
C GLN A 175 24.01 -26.72 27.56
N HIS A 176 25.06 -26.08 27.03
CA HIS A 176 25.75 -24.94 27.62
C HIS A 176 25.89 -23.77 26.64
N SER A 177 25.40 -22.60 27.05
CA SER A 177 25.02 -21.42 26.25
C SER A 177 26.14 -20.55 25.63
N ARG A 178 27.27 -21.10 25.16
CA ARG A 178 28.41 -20.26 24.70
C ARG A 178 29.01 -20.56 23.32
N ASP A 179 28.53 -21.55 22.56
CA ASP A 179 29.08 -21.82 21.22
C ASP A 179 28.38 -20.99 20.14
N VAL A 180 29.09 -19.99 19.59
CA VAL A 180 28.58 -19.05 18.60
C VAL A 180 28.32 -19.73 17.25
N PHE A 181 29.14 -20.70 16.85
CA PHE A 181 28.97 -21.38 15.56
C PHE A 181 27.71 -22.26 15.53
N GLY A 182 27.40 -22.94 16.64
CA GLY A 182 26.15 -23.69 16.81
C GLY A 182 24.92 -22.77 16.84
N MET A 183 24.99 -21.65 17.56
CA MET A 183 23.90 -20.66 17.61
C MET A 183 23.61 -20.04 16.23
N MET A 184 24.65 -19.73 15.44
CA MET A 184 24.47 -19.25 14.06
C MET A 184 23.76 -20.30 13.19
N GLY A 185 24.09 -21.57 13.38
CA GLY A 185 23.42 -22.68 12.68
C GLY A 185 21.95 -22.79 13.06
N LYS A 186 21.64 -22.69 14.35
CA LYS A 186 20.26 -22.70 14.85
C LYS A 186 19.45 -21.51 14.32
N ALA A 187 20.03 -20.31 14.31
CA ALA A 187 19.38 -19.13 13.74
C ALA A 187 19.11 -19.31 12.23
N LYS A 188 20.07 -19.86 11.47
CA LYS A 188 19.90 -20.11 10.03
C LYS A 188 18.87 -21.20 9.74
N TYR A 189 18.83 -22.26 10.56
CA TYR A 189 17.82 -23.31 10.50
C TYR A 189 16.41 -22.74 10.62
N PHE A 190 16.18 -21.93 11.66
CA PHE A 190 14.89 -21.30 11.89
C PHE A 190 14.49 -20.35 10.74
N MET A 191 15.45 -19.62 10.15
CA MET A 191 15.18 -18.81 8.96
C MET A 191 14.73 -19.66 7.76
N ASN A 192 15.36 -20.81 7.52
CA ASN A 192 15.00 -21.71 6.42
C ASN A 192 13.63 -22.39 6.65
N GLN A 193 13.23 -22.59 7.91
CA GLN A 193 11.91 -23.13 8.28
C GLN A 193 10.82 -22.05 8.41
N HIS A 194 11.14 -20.79 8.09
CA HIS A 194 10.26 -19.62 8.28
C HIS A 194 9.83 -19.33 9.73
N ASP A 195 10.51 -19.89 10.74
CA ASP A 195 10.36 -19.50 12.15
C ASP A 195 11.26 -18.30 12.46
N PHE A 196 10.83 -17.12 12.06
CA PHE A 196 11.62 -15.91 12.28
C PHE A 196 11.74 -15.51 13.76
N THR A 197 10.76 -15.90 14.59
CA THR A 197 10.75 -15.56 16.03
C THR A 197 11.82 -16.33 16.78
N GLY A 198 11.93 -17.65 16.55
CA GLY A 198 12.99 -18.49 17.09
C GLY A 198 14.36 -18.02 16.61
N SER A 199 14.49 -17.66 15.33
CA SER A 199 15.73 -17.11 14.79
C SER A 199 16.14 -15.79 15.47
N GLN A 200 15.20 -14.87 15.66
CA GLN A 200 15.46 -13.56 16.27
C GLN A 200 15.94 -13.68 17.72
N GLN A 201 15.37 -14.61 18.50
CA GLN A 201 15.81 -14.87 19.87
C GLN A 201 17.28 -15.32 19.90
N VAL A 202 17.65 -16.26 19.03
CA VAL A 202 19.02 -16.79 18.96
C VAL A 202 20.00 -15.72 18.46
N VAL A 203 19.64 -14.94 17.44
CA VAL A 203 20.48 -13.84 16.94
C VAL A 203 20.68 -12.76 18.00
N ASN A 204 19.64 -12.39 18.74
CA ASN A 204 19.76 -11.43 19.84
C ASN A 204 20.65 -11.97 20.97
N GLN A 205 20.61 -13.28 21.26
CA GLN A 205 21.55 -13.91 22.20
C GLN A 205 23.01 -13.81 21.71
N ILE A 206 23.27 -13.99 20.41
CA ILE A 206 24.61 -13.82 19.83
C ILE A 206 25.07 -12.35 19.97
N VAL A 207 24.23 -11.39 19.60
CA VAL A 207 24.60 -9.96 19.60
C VAL A 207 24.71 -9.39 21.02
N THR A 208 23.93 -9.88 21.99
CA THR A 208 24.04 -9.48 23.40
C THR A 208 25.27 -10.08 24.07
N SER A 209 25.65 -11.31 23.71
CA SER A 209 26.87 -11.94 24.22
C SER A 209 28.14 -11.38 23.58
N HIS A 210 28.10 -10.98 22.31
CA HIS A 210 29.25 -10.48 21.55
C HIS A 210 28.81 -9.31 20.65
N SER A 211 28.86 -8.08 21.16
CA SER A 211 28.37 -6.88 20.46
C SER A 211 29.16 -6.48 19.21
N ASP A 212 30.45 -6.84 19.19
CA ASP A 212 31.41 -6.48 18.13
C ASP A 212 31.59 -7.62 17.10
N PHE A 213 30.76 -8.66 17.20
CA PHE A 213 30.82 -9.81 16.30
C PHE A 213 30.11 -9.52 14.98
N LEU A 214 30.89 -9.13 13.97
CA LEU A 214 30.41 -8.72 12.65
C LEU A 214 29.52 -9.78 11.95
N PRO A 215 29.87 -11.09 11.89
CA PRO A 215 28.98 -12.12 11.35
C PRO A 215 27.62 -12.22 12.05
N GLY A 216 27.57 -11.97 13.35
CA GLY A 216 26.31 -11.93 14.11
C GLY A 216 25.41 -10.77 13.68
N LEU A 217 25.99 -9.58 13.46
CA LEU A 217 25.27 -8.43 12.92
C LEU A 217 24.83 -8.66 11.47
N MET A 218 25.67 -9.28 10.63
CA MET A 218 25.30 -9.64 9.25
C MET A 218 24.14 -10.64 9.22
N LEU A 219 24.15 -11.65 10.11
CA LEU A 219 23.05 -12.59 10.25
C LEU A 219 21.76 -11.90 10.73
N LYS A 220 21.88 -10.93 11.65
CA LYS A 220 20.75 -10.09 12.10
C LYS A 220 20.17 -9.26 10.97
N MET A 221 21.01 -8.65 10.13
CA MET A 221 20.59 -7.92 8.94
C MET A 221 19.85 -8.84 7.95
N LYS A 222 20.41 -10.02 7.64
CA LYS A 222 19.75 -11.01 6.77
C LYS A 222 18.41 -11.50 7.34
N LEU A 223 18.28 -11.62 8.66
CA LEU A 223 17.01 -11.97 9.33
C LEU A 223 15.94 -10.89 9.17
N PHE A 224 16.29 -9.62 9.38
CA PHE A 224 15.32 -8.52 9.20
C PHE A 224 14.86 -8.37 7.76
N LEU A 225 15.74 -8.62 6.79
CA LEU A 225 15.35 -8.71 5.39
C LEU A 225 14.35 -9.85 5.14
N ALA A 226 14.58 -11.02 5.74
CA ALA A 226 13.65 -12.14 5.63
C ALA A 226 12.29 -11.85 6.29
N LEU A 227 12.27 -11.04 7.35
CA LEU A 227 11.08 -10.51 8.02
C LEU A 227 10.38 -9.35 7.28
N GLN A 228 10.96 -8.84 6.18
CA GLN A 228 10.50 -7.65 5.47
C GLN A 228 10.56 -6.35 6.30
N ASP A 229 11.29 -6.34 7.41
CA ASP A 229 11.52 -5.16 8.26
C ASP A 229 12.75 -4.39 7.77
N TRP A 230 12.51 -3.49 6.82
CA TRP A 230 13.57 -2.71 6.19
C TRP A 230 14.21 -1.69 7.13
N GLU A 231 13.44 -1.09 8.06
CA GLU A 231 13.98 -0.10 9.00
C GLU A 231 15.07 -0.72 9.87
N GLN A 232 14.76 -1.87 10.51
CA GLN A 232 15.75 -2.55 11.35
C GLN A 232 16.90 -3.16 10.55
N ALA A 233 16.66 -3.57 9.30
CA ALA A 233 17.71 -4.04 8.41
C ALA A 233 18.70 -2.91 8.07
N LEU A 234 18.21 -1.71 7.75
CA LEU A 234 19.01 -0.53 7.43
C LEU A 234 19.78 -0.01 8.65
N ASP A 235 19.16 0.03 9.83
CA ASP A 235 19.85 0.39 11.09
C ASP A 235 20.99 -0.58 11.40
N THR A 236 20.75 -1.88 11.19
CA THR A 236 21.79 -2.90 11.37
C THR A 236 22.90 -2.76 10.33
N ALA A 237 22.56 -2.44 9.06
CA ALA A 237 23.52 -2.18 8.01
C ALA A 237 24.38 -0.95 8.31
N ALA A 238 23.78 0.14 8.80
CA ALA A 238 24.49 1.34 9.21
C ALA A 238 25.46 1.06 10.37
N ARG A 239 25.04 0.25 11.36
CA ARG A 239 25.92 -0.21 12.44
C ARG A 239 27.08 -1.05 11.95
N ILE A 240 26.86 -1.92 10.96
CA ILE A 240 27.93 -2.70 10.30
C ILE A 240 28.91 -1.74 9.61
N LEU A 241 28.42 -0.74 8.87
CA LEU A 241 29.27 0.23 8.16
C LEU A 241 30.05 1.17 9.10
N GLN A 242 29.56 1.43 10.31
CA GLN A 242 30.32 2.14 11.34
C GLN A 242 31.53 1.34 11.83
N GLN A 243 31.43 0.01 11.87
CA GLN A 243 32.53 -0.88 12.24
C GLN A 243 33.47 -1.16 11.06
N ASP A 244 32.90 -1.39 9.88
CA ASP A 244 33.59 -1.70 8.63
C ASP A 244 32.93 -0.94 7.47
N GLY A 245 33.47 0.23 7.16
CA GLY A 245 32.93 1.12 6.10
C GLY A 245 32.97 0.54 4.69
N ARG A 246 33.61 -0.62 4.48
CA ARG A 246 33.69 -1.30 3.18
C ARG A 246 32.98 -2.65 3.17
N ASN A 247 32.08 -2.89 4.13
CA ASN A 247 31.38 -4.16 4.23
C ASN A 247 30.44 -4.40 3.02
N LEU A 248 30.77 -5.39 2.20
CA LEU A 248 30.08 -5.65 0.92
C LEU A 248 28.60 -6.01 1.12
N ASN A 249 28.28 -6.81 2.14
CA ASN A 249 26.90 -7.23 2.40
C ASN A 249 26.00 -6.05 2.79
N ALA A 250 26.50 -5.14 3.63
CA ALA A 250 25.74 -3.95 4.03
C ALA A 250 25.50 -3.00 2.86
N ILE A 251 26.53 -2.72 2.04
CA ILE A 251 26.38 -1.85 0.85
C ILE A 251 25.44 -2.49 -0.18
N GLN A 252 25.52 -3.81 -0.38
CA GLN A 252 24.61 -4.53 -1.29
C GLN A 252 23.14 -4.39 -0.86
N VAL A 253 22.86 -4.52 0.44
CA VAL A 253 21.51 -4.35 0.99
C VAL A 253 20.99 -2.92 0.83
N LEU A 254 21.86 -1.91 1.01
CA LEU A 254 21.51 -0.51 0.74
C LEU A 254 21.16 -0.29 -0.73
N ALA A 255 21.98 -0.81 -1.66
CA ALA A 255 21.72 -0.71 -3.10
C ALA A 255 20.38 -1.39 -3.47
N ILE A 256 20.14 -2.61 -2.98
CA ILE A 256 18.88 -3.33 -3.21
C ILE A 256 17.70 -2.54 -2.63
N HIS A 257 17.81 -2.01 -1.40
CA HIS A 257 16.75 -1.20 -0.78
C HIS A 257 16.37 0.01 -1.66
N THR A 258 17.37 0.78 -2.10
CA THR A 258 17.11 1.99 -2.92
C THR A 258 16.40 1.68 -4.24
N ILE A 259 16.68 0.53 -4.86
CA ILE A 259 16.00 0.11 -6.10
C ILE A 259 14.59 -0.43 -5.80
N VAL A 260 14.48 -1.29 -4.79
CA VAL A 260 13.25 -2.07 -4.50
C VAL A 260 12.18 -1.24 -3.80
N ARG A 261 12.55 -0.31 -2.92
CA ARG A 261 11.61 0.48 -2.11
C ARG A 261 11.52 1.94 -2.55
N ASP A 262 12.66 2.61 -2.68
CA ASP A 262 12.69 4.05 -2.97
C ASP A 262 12.42 4.32 -4.45
N GLY A 263 12.95 3.47 -5.34
CA GLY A 263 12.92 3.69 -6.79
C GLY A 263 13.88 4.80 -7.26
N ASP A 264 14.76 5.27 -6.37
CA ASP A 264 15.72 6.35 -6.63
C ASP A 264 16.98 5.77 -7.30
N LEU A 265 16.99 5.78 -8.63
CA LEU A 265 18.07 5.22 -9.43
C LEU A 265 19.39 5.99 -9.30
N VAL A 266 19.33 7.28 -8.91
CA VAL A 266 20.53 8.11 -8.71
C VAL A 266 21.27 7.66 -7.46
N LYS A 267 20.57 7.50 -6.33
CA LYS A 267 21.18 6.95 -5.11
C LYS A 267 21.60 5.50 -5.28
N ALA A 268 20.82 4.71 -5.99
CA ALA A 268 21.19 3.33 -6.32
C ALA A 268 22.53 3.26 -7.06
N LYS A 269 22.79 4.19 -7.98
CA LYS A 269 24.06 4.33 -8.70
C LYS A 269 25.22 4.64 -7.74
N GLU A 270 25.04 5.56 -6.80
CA GLU A 270 26.06 5.91 -5.79
C GLU A 270 26.41 4.71 -4.91
N HIS A 271 25.41 3.99 -4.41
CA HIS A 271 25.62 2.78 -3.61
C HIS A 271 26.27 1.66 -4.44
N LEU A 272 25.92 1.53 -5.72
CA LEU A 272 26.56 0.56 -6.61
C LEU A 272 28.03 0.93 -6.88
N GLN A 273 28.36 2.20 -7.09
CA GLN A 273 29.75 2.65 -7.22
C GLN A 273 30.56 2.37 -5.94
N ALA A 274 29.96 2.60 -4.76
CA ALA A 274 30.54 2.23 -3.48
C ALA A 274 30.74 0.70 -3.37
N LEU A 275 29.79 -0.10 -3.83
CA LEU A 275 29.88 -1.58 -3.82
C LEU A 275 31.00 -2.08 -4.74
N VAL A 276 31.07 -1.57 -5.97
CA VAL A 276 32.08 -1.95 -6.97
C VAL A 276 33.49 -1.58 -6.46
N SER A 277 33.66 -0.34 -5.98
CA SER A 277 34.96 0.10 -5.45
C SER A 277 35.35 -0.67 -4.18
N ALA A 278 34.41 -0.97 -3.29
CA ALA A 278 34.67 -1.81 -2.12
C ALA A 278 35.06 -3.23 -2.53
N ALA A 279 34.35 -3.85 -3.48
CA ALA A 279 34.58 -5.23 -3.91
C ALA A 279 35.95 -5.40 -4.58
N GLU A 280 36.38 -4.43 -5.39
CA GLU A 280 37.71 -4.44 -6.01
C GLU A 280 38.85 -4.33 -4.99
N VAL A 281 38.62 -3.64 -3.87
CA VAL A 281 39.63 -3.43 -2.82
C VAL A 281 39.63 -4.56 -1.79
N SER A 282 38.46 -4.99 -1.33
CA SER A 282 38.33 -6.00 -0.28
C SER A 282 38.53 -7.41 -0.81
N GLU A 283 38.06 -7.71 -2.02
CA GLU A 283 38.06 -9.08 -2.57
C GLU A 283 38.45 -9.08 -4.07
N PRO A 284 39.69 -8.68 -4.44
CA PRO A 284 40.08 -8.48 -5.83
C PRO A 284 40.10 -9.74 -6.71
N CYS A 285 40.25 -10.93 -6.11
CA CYS A 285 40.53 -12.20 -6.79
C CYS A 285 39.36 -13.21 -6.76
N SER A 286 38.15 -12.79 -6.41
CA SER A 286 36.96 -13.65 -6.31
C SER A 286 35.87 -13.24 -7.32
N PRO A 287 36.05 -13.55 -8.63
CA PRO A 287 35.13 -13.12 -9.69
C PRO A 287 33.71 -13.68 -9.53
N GLY A 288 33.56 -14.89 -8.98
CA GLY A 288 32.24 -15.46 -8.67
C GLY A 288 31.49 -14.69 -7.57
N LEU A 289 32.22 -14.15 -6.59
CA LEU A 289 31.64 -13.29 -5.56
C LEU A 289 31.19 -11.96 -6.18
N HIS A 290 32.01 -11.35 -7.04
CA HIS A 290 31.64 -10.12 -7.76
C HIS A 290 30.33 -10.27 -8.53
N VAL A 291 30.19 -11.36 -9.29
CA VAL A 291 28.95 -11.67 -10.02
C VAL A 291 27.77 -11.84 -9.07
N SER A 292 27.92 -12.62 -7.99
CA SER A 292 26.85 -12.82 -7.00
C SER A 292 26.41 -11.53 -6.31
N LEU A 293 27.32 -10.56 -6.15
CA LEU A 293 27.01 -9.27 -5.53
C LEU A 293 26.20 -8.37 -6.49
N THR A 294 26.51 -8.42 -7.78
CA THR A 294 25.88 -7.57 -8.80
C THR A 294 24.63 -8.16 -9.42
N GLN A 295 24.47 -9.49 -9.45
CA GLN A 295 23.33 -10.17 -10.08
C GLN A 295 21.95 -9.71 -9.57
N PRO A 296 21.70 -9.57 -8.26
CA PRO A 296 20.41 -9.05 -7.79
C PRO A 296 20.13 -7.65 -8.32
N ILE A 297 21.17 -6.81 -8.42
CA ILE A 297 21.08 -5.43 -8.92
C ILE A 297 20.84 -5.42 -10.44
N SER A 298 21.52 -6.31 -11.20
CA SER A 298 21.34 -6.42 -12.66
C SER A 298 19.92 -6.84 -13.02
N ARG A 299 19.29 -7.76 -12.26
CA ARG A 299 17.89 -8.18 -12.49
C ARG A 299 16.86 -7.14 -12.05
N LEU A 300 17.18 -6.31 -11.06
CA LEU A 300 16.25 -5.30 -10.53
C LEU A 300 16.33 -3.94 -11.25
N CYS A 301 17.40 -3.66 -11.99
CA CYS A 301 17.63 -2.33 -12.57
C CYS A 301 16.68 -1.94 -13.72
N GLY A 302 15.80 -2.84 -14.17
CA GLY A 302 14.78 -2.56 -15.19
C GLY A 302 15.35 -2.05 -16.52
N GLY A 303 16.61 -2.38 -16.83
CA GLY A 303 17.27 -1.92 -18.05
C GLY A 303 17.81 -0.48 -18.01
N ASN A 304 17.92 0.14 -16.82
CA ASN A 304 18.44 1.51 -16.72
C ASN A 304 19.86 1.63 -17.29
N PRO A 305 20.10 2.54 -18.26
CA PRO A 305 21.37 2.61 -18.98
C PRO A 305 22.55 3.02 -18.08
N GLU A 306 22.33 3.85 -17.06
CA GLU A 306 23.41 4.32 -16.19
C GLU A 306 23.93 3.23 -15.27
N ILE A 307 23.03 2.41 -14.71
CA ILE A 307 23.39 1.27 -13.88
C ILE A 307 24.12 0.21 -14.73
N LEU A 308 23.60 -0.07 -15.92
CA LEU A 308 24.22 -1.02 -16.85
C LEU A 308 25.61 -0.58 -17.31
N GLN A 309 25.83 0.72 -17.55
CA GLN A 309 27.14 1.29 -17.89
C GLN A 309 28.19 1.13 -16.78
N LEU A 310 27.78 0.98 -15.51
CA LEU A 310 28.70 0.71 -14.40
C LEU A 310 28.99 -0.79 -14.24
N LEU A 311 27.97 -1.63 -14.42
CA LEU A 311 28.08 -3.08 -14.26
C LEU A 311 28.95 -3.72 -15.36
N THR A 312 28.76 -3.32 -16.62
CA THR A 312 29.46 -3.95 -17.76
C THR A 312 30.99 -3.85 -17.69
N PRO A 313 31.61 -2.68 -17.43
CA PRO A 313 33.06 -2.60 -17.29
C PRO A 313 33.58 -3.32 -16.05
N PHE A 314 32.79 -3.40 -14.97
CA PHE A 314 33.16 -4.12 -13.75
C PHE A 314 33.19 -5.64 -13.99
N THR A 315 32.19 -6.20 -14.66
CA THR A 315 32.14 -7.62 -15.02
C THR A 315 33.23 -7.99 -16.04
N GLU A 316 33.54 -7.10 -16.99
CA GLU A 316 34.64 -7.28 -17.94
C GLU A 316 36.00 -7.35 -17.22
N ARG A 317 36.24 -6.46 -16.24
CA ARG A 317 37.45 -6.52 -15.39
C ARG A 317 37.48 -7.80 -14.55
N ALA A 318 36.35 -8.25 -14.00
CA ALA A 318 36.27 -9.50 -13.26
C ALA A 318 36.62 -10.72 -14.14
N TYR A 319 36.14 -10.73 -15.39
CA TYR A 319 36.48 -11.78 -16.36
C TYR A 319 37.97 -11.74 -16.75
N SER A 320 38.56 -10.56 -16.94
CA SER A 320 39.99 -10.43 -17.26
C SER A 320 40.92 -11.05 -16.22
N LYS A 321 40.47 -11.09 -14.96
CA LYS A 321 41.20 -11.73 -13.85
C LYS A 321 41.02 -13.25 -13.78
N ALA A 322 39.98 -13.79 -14.42
CA ALA A 322 39.66 -15.22 -14.43
C ALA A 322 38.95 -15.63 -15.75
N PRO A 323 39.69 -15.71 -16.88
CA PRO A 323 39.12 -15.94 -18.21
C PRO A 323 38.48 -17.34 -18.39
N GLY A 324 38.66 -18.26 -17.43
CA GLY A 324 38.07 -19.61 -17.46
C GLY A 324 36.74 -19.74 -16.71
N ASN A 325 36.12 -18.65 -16.25
CA ASN A 325 34.86 -18.72 -15.48
C ASN A 325 33.62 -18.49 -16.37
N ALA A 326 32.86 -19.56 -16.61
CA ALA A 326 31.64 -19.53 -17.43
C ALA A 326 30.53 -18.63 -16.84
N ASP A 327 30.41 -18.53 -15.51
CA ASP A 327 29.35 -17.74 -14.85
C ASP A 327 29.50 -16.23 -15.13
N VAL A 328 30.76 -15.75 -15.19
CA VAL A 328 31.06 -14.34 -15.47
C VAL A 328 30.80 -14.01 -16.94
N ALA A 329 31.15 -14.92 -17.86
CA ALA A 329 30.85 -14.78 -19.28
C ALA A 329 29.33 -14.76 -19.54
N ASN A 330 28.58 -15.59 -18.83
CA ASN A 330 27.11 -15.61 -18.88
C ASN A 330 26.48 -14.30 -18.40
N GLU A 331 26.93 -13.77 -17.26
CA GLU A 331 26.41 -12.49 -16.76
C GLU A 331 26.77 -11.32 -17.70
N MET A 332 27.94 -11.35 -18.33
CA MET A 332 28.33 -10.35 -19.34
C MET A 332 27.40 -10.41 -20.57
N GLY A 333 27.11 -11.60 -21.07
CA GLY A 333 26.13 -11.81 -22.16
C GLY A 333 24.75 -11.26 -21.78
N TYR A 334 24.31 -11.48 -20.55
CA TYR A 334 23.02 -10.97 -20.06
C TYR A 334 22.97 -9.44 -19.97
N LEU A 335 24.00 -8.81 -19.40
CA LEU A 335 24.07 -7.33 -19.32
C LEU A 335 24.04 -6.68 -20.71
N LEU A 336 24.74 -7.26 -21.69
CA LEU A 336 24.73 -6.78 -23.07
C LEU A 336 23.37 -7.02 -23.76
N SER A 337 22.70 -8.13 -23.43
CA SER A 337 21.32 -8.39 -23.88
C SER A 337 20.36 -7.33 -23.35
N LEU A 338 20.50 -6.89 -22.09
CA LEU A 338 19.70 -5.79 -21.52
C LEU A 338 19.98 -4.44 -22.21
N GLN A 339 21.22 -4.19 -22.63
CA GLN A 339 21.58 -3.02 -23.45
C GLN A 339 21.13 -3.11 -24.92
N LYS A 340 20.41 -4.18 -25.30
CA LYS A 340 19.99 -4.48 -26.67
C LYS A 340 21.15 -4.64 -27.68
N LYS A 341 22.36 -4.96 -27.20
CA LYS A 341 23.54 -5.24 -28.04
C LYS A 341 23.64 -6.73 -28.34
N THR A 342 22.68 -7.24 -29.13
CA THR A 342 22.50 -8.68 -29.40
C THR A 342 23.76 -9.36 -29.96
N LYS A 343 24.44 -8.74 -30.94
CA LYS A 343 25.65 -9.31 -31.56
C LYS A 343 26.82 -9.52 -30.59
N GLU A 344 27.02 -8.61 -29.64
CA GLU A 344 28.07 -8.75 -28.62
C GLU A 344 27.67 -9.78 -27.57
N ALA A 345 26.39 -9.79 -27.16
CA ALA A 345 25.84 -10.78 -26.23
C ALA A 345 26.00 -12.22 -26.78
N THR A 346 25.70 -12.46 -28.05
CA THR A 346 25.87 -13.75 -28.73
C THR A 346 27.31 -14.26 -28.62
N ARG A 347 28.31 -13.38 -28.77
CA ARG A 347 29.74 -13.76 -28.63
C ARG A 347 30.03 -14.23 -27.21
N TRP A 348 29.57 -13.50 -26.20
CA TRP A 348 29.80 -13.85 -24.80
C TRP A 348 29.10 -15.15 -24.40
N TYR A 349 27.87 -15.37 -24.85
CA TYR A 349 27.18 -16.66 -24.64
C TYR A 349 27.90 -17.82 -25.33
N SER A 350 28.43 -17.63 -26.54
CA SER A 350 29.26 -18.66 -27.19
C SER A 350 30.55 -18.96 -26.41
N THR A 351 31.23 -17.93 -25.89
CA THR A 351 32.43 -18.14 -25.06
C THR A 351 32.13 -18.87 -23.75
N ALA A 352 30.95 -18.65 -23.15
CA ALA A 352 30.54 -19.38 -21.97
C ALA A 352 30.29 -20.86 -22.29
N LEU A 353 29.72 -21.16 -23.46
CA LEU A 353 29.49 -22.54 -23.93
C LEU A 353 30.76 -23.28 -24.33
N ASP A 354 31.77 -22.57 -24.84
CA ASP A 354 33.08 -23.15 -25.11
C ASP A 354 33.79 -23.59 -23.81
N ILE A 355 33.51 -22.91 -22.70
CA ILE A 355 34.04 -23.25 -21.37
C ILE A 355 33.21 -24.36 -20.72
N ASP A 356 31.88 -24.21 -20.72
CA ASP A 356 30.93 -25.17 -20.17
C ASP A 356 29.83 -25.49 -21.19
N THR A 357 30.03 -26.59 -21.91
CA THR A 357 29.11 -27.08 -22.95
C THR A 357 27.76 -27.51 -22.40
N SER A 358 27.61 -27.66 -21.08
CA SER A 358 26.36 -28.06 -20.42
C SER A 358 25.55 -26.90 -19.84
N SER A 359 26.01 -25.66 -20.00
CA SER A 359 25.41 -24.48 -19.37
C SER A 359 24.04 -24.12 -19.98
N VAL A 360 22.95 -24.45 -19.28
CA VAL A 360 21.57 -24.11 -19.68
C VAL A 360 21.34 -22.58 -19.79
N PRO A 361 21.81 -21.73 -18.84
CA PRO A 361 21.62 -20.28 -18.95
C PRO A 361 22.32 -19.65 -20.16
N ALA A 362 23.48 -20.18 -20.56
CA ALA A 362 24.22 -19.70 -21.73
C ALA A 362 23.45 -19.98 -23.04
N LEU A 363 22.91 -21.20 -23.17
CA LEU A 363 22.07 -21.59 -24.31
C LEU A 363 20.76 -20.80 -24.35
N ALA A 364 20.10 -20.61 -23.21
CA ALA A 364 18.88 -19.80 -23.13
C ALA A 364 19.15 -18.34 -23.57
N GLY A 365 20.27 -17.75 -23.14
CA GLY A 365 20.71 -16.43 -23.56
C GLY A 365 20.99 -16.32 -25.06
N LEU A 366 21.62 -17.34 -25.65
CA LEU A 366 21.88 -17.43 -27.09
C LEU A 366 20.57 -17.47 -27.91
N ILE A 367 19.63 -18.34 -27.52
CA ILE A 367 18.32 -18.47 -28.16
C ILE A 367 17.55 -17.14 -28.05
N ARG A 368 17.60 -16.47 -26.90
CA ARG A 368 17.00 -15.13 -26.73
C ARG A 368 17.57 -14.13 -27.74
N CYS A 369 18.89 -14.09 -27.90
CA CYS A 369 19.53 -13.19 -28.87
C CYS A 369 19.10 -13.51 -30.31
N GLN A 370 19.02 -14.79 -30.68
CA GLN A 370 18.53 -15.22 -32.01
C GLN A 370 17.07 -14.83 -32.26
N LEU A 371 16.19 -14.96 -31.25
CA LEU A 371 14.79 -14.53 -31.34
C LEU A 371 14.66 -13.01 -31.46
N MET A 372 15.54 -12.24 -30.81
CA MET A 372 15.61 -10.79 -30.96
C MET A 372 16.09 -10.36 -32.36
N ASP A 373 17.06 -11.07 -32.94
CA ASP A 373 17.59 -10.82 -34.29
C ASP A 373 16.71 -11.38 -35.42
N GLY A 374 15.58 -12.04 -35.09
CA GLY A 374 14.62 -12.59 -36.05
C GLY A 374 15.02 -13.93 -36.68
N GLN A 375 16.04 -14.61 -36.15
CA GLN A 375 16.54 -15.90 -36.63
C GLN A 375 15.69 -17.07 -36.10
N LEU A 376 14.41 -17.12 -36.50
CA LEU A 376 13.41 -18.04 -35.93
C LEU A 376 13.71 -19.53 -36.18
N GLN A 377 14.41 -19.87 -37.27
CA GLN A 377 14.70 -21.27 -37.62
C GLN A 377 15.82 -21.85 -36.75
N GLU A 378 16.89 -21.08 -36.52
CA GLU A 378 18.01 -21.49 -35.67
C GLU A 378 17.57 -21.64 -34.21
N ALA A 379 16.79 -20.68 -33.71
CA ALA A 379 16.21 -20.73 -32.38
C ALA A 379 15.31 -21.96 -32.17
N ALA A 380 14.52 -22.34 -33.19
CA ALA A 380 13.68 -23.53 -33.14
C ALA A 380 14.49 -24.83 -33.04
N ASN A 381 15.53 -24.97 -33.88
CA ASN A 381 16.40 -26.15 -33.87
C ASN A 381 17.12 -26.30 -32.52
N GLN A 382 17.58 -25.20 -31.93
CA GLN A 382 18.25 -25.21 -30.62
C GLN A 382 17.27 -25.57 -29.48
N LEU A 383 16.03 -25.08 -29.53
CA LEU A 383 14.99 -25.44 -28.54
C LEU A 383 14.54 -26.91 -28.66
N GLU A 384 14.50 -27.47 -29.87
CA GLU A 384 14.22 -28.91 -30.08
C GLU A 384 15.35 -29.79 -29.53
N PHE A 385 16.60 -29.45 -29.84
CA PHE A 385 17.77 -30.15 -29.28
C PHE A 385 17.77 -30.14 -27.75
N LEU A 386 17.45 -28.99 -27.14
CA LEU A 386 17.35 -28.87 -25.69
C LEU A 386 16.23 -29.72 -25.10
N ARG A 387 15.07 -29.84 -25.74
CA ARG A 387 13.97 -30.71 -25.29
C ARG A 387 14.39 -32.17 -25.17
N GLU A 388 15.23 -32.65 -26.08
CA GLU A 388 15.75 -34.03 -26.05
C GLU A 388 16.73 -34.24 -24.89
N ILE A 389 17.57 -33.26 -24.59
CA ILE A 389 18.51 -33.29 -23.45
C ILE A 389 17.79 -33.11 -22.11
N HIS A 390 16.74 -32.29 -22.07
CA HIS A 390 16.01 -31.89 -20.86
C HIS A 390 15.29 -33.03 -20.13
N GLN A 391 15.04 -34.15 -20.80
CA GLN A 391 14.50 -35.36 -20.15
C GLN A 391 15.42 -35.89 -19.03
N SER A 392 16.68 -35.46 -19.00
CA SER A 392 17.68 -35.86 -17.99
C SER A 392 18.02 -34.79 -16.94
N ILE A 393 17.73 -33.50 -17.17
CA ILE A 393 18.21 -32.35 -16.37
C ILE A 393 17.07 -31.56 -15.67
N GLY A 394 15.80 -31.73 -16.11
CA GLY A 394 14.62 -31.11 -15.49
C GLY A 394 14.22 -29.76 -16.11
N GLN A 395 12.91 -29.52 -16.31
CA GLN A 395 12.34 -28.38 -17.08
C GLN A 395 12.72 -26.99 -16.52
N SER A 396 13.22 -26.09 -17.39
CA SER A 396 13.56 -24.70 -17.04
C SER A 396 12.46 -23.72 -17.47
N ALA A 397 12.07 -22.82 -16.56
CA ALA A 397 11.05 -21.78 -16.81
C ALA A 397 11.41 -20.86 -17.99
N GLU A 398 12.69 -20.47 -18.09
CA GLU A 398 13.18 -19.56 -19.13
C GLU A 398 13.09 -20.18 -20.54
N LEU A 399 13.34 -21.48 -20.67
CA LEU A 399 13.23 -22.18 -21.95
C LEU A 399 11.77 -22.30 -22.43
N VAL A 400 10.83 -22.57 -21.51
CA VAL A 400 9.40 -22.62 -21.84
C VAL A 400 8.90 -21.24 -22.27
N LEU A 401 9.39 -20.16 -21.65
CA LEU A 401 9.08 -18.79 -22.09
C LEU A 401 9.64 -18.50 -23.49
N LEU A 402 10.89 -18.90 -23.79
CA LEU A 402 11.48 -18.73 -25.13
C LEU A 402 10.70 -19.52 -26.20
N GLN A 403 10.16 -20.68 -25.84
CA GLN A 403 9.26 -21.42 -26.72
C GLN A 403 7.95 -20.65 -26.98
N ALA A 404 7.34 -20.08 -25.93
CA ALA A 404 6.14 -19.26 -26.09
C ALA A 404 6.41 -18.03 -26.98
N LEU A 405 7.59 -17.40 -26.83
CA LEU A 405 8.04 -16.29 -27.69
C LEU A 405 8.22 -16.70 -29.15
N LEU A 406 8.83 -17.85 -29.43
CA LEU A 406 8.97 -18.39 -30.79
C LEU A 406 7.60 -18.65 -31.43
N VAL A 407 6.68 -19.25 -30.68
CA VAL A 407 5.32 -19.55 -31.14
C VAL A 407 4.55 -18.25 -31.45
N HIS A 408 4.69 -17.22 -30.60
CA HIS A 408 4.09 -15.91 -30.85
C HIS A 408 4.68 -15.24 -32.10
N LYS A 409 6.00 -15.25 -32.28
CA LYS A 409 6.67 -14.69 -33.47
C LYS A 409 6.31 -15.41 -34.77
N ARG A 410 5.85 -16.67 -34.70
CA ARG A 410 5.33 -17.45 -35.83
C ARG A 410 3.83 -17.19 -36.12
N GLY A 411 3.18 -16.29 -35.38
CA GLY A 411 1.78 -15.89 -35.60
C GLY A 411 0.74 -16.83 -34.99
N ALA A 412 1.10 -17.70 -34.05
CA ALA A 412 0.14 -18.58 -33.40
C ALA A 412 -0.76 -17.83 -32.40
N GLY A 413 -2.02 -18.26 -32.30
CA GLY A 413 -3.03 -17.66 -31.42
C GLY A 413 -2.86 -17.98 -29.93
N LEU A 414 -3.62 -17.25 -29.10
CA LEU A 414 -3.59 -17.33 -27.62
C LEU A 414 -3.82 -18.75 -27.06
N ALA A 415 -4.57 -19.60 -27.75
CA ALA A 415 -4.90 -20.96 -27.30
C ALA A 415 -3.67 -21.88 -27.16
N VAL A 416 -2.68 -21.76 -28.05
CA VAL A 416 -1.44 -22.54 -28.01
C VAL A 416 -0.44 -21.93 -27.03
N MET A 417 -0.45 -20.61 -26.90
CA MET A 417 0.51 -19.87 -26.05
C MET A 417 0.16 -19.94 -24.55
N SER A 418 -1.13 -19.84 -24.20
CA SER A 418 -1.58 -19.81 -22.81
C SER A 418 -1.09 -20.98 -21.93
N PRO A 419 -1.10 -22.25 -22.37
CA PRO A 419 -0.57 -23.34 -21.55
C PRO A 419 0.94 -23.24 -21.33
N LEU A 420 1.71 -22.82 -22.36
CA LEU A 420 3.16 -22.64 -22.25
C LEU A 420 3.52 -21.52 -21.26
N LEU A 421 2.82 -20.39 -21.32
CA LEU A 421 3.05 -19.29 -20.38
C LEU A 421 2.68 -19.67 -18.94
N LYS A 422 1.60 -20.44 -18.76
CA LYS A 422 1.23 -20.96 -17.45
C LYS A 422 2.32 -21.88 -16.90
N GLU A 423 2.77 -22.86 -17.69
CA GLU A 423 3.85 -23.79 -17.31
C GLU A 423 5.13 -23.03 -16.96
N ALA A 424 5.53 -22.04 -17.76
CA ALA A 424 6.69 -21.20 -17.50
C ALA A 424 6.58 -20.47 -16.14
N THR A 425 5.41 -19.88 -15.84
CA THR A 425 5.20 -19.18 -14.56
C THR A 425 5.12 -20.13 -13.36
N ASP A 426 4.54 -21.32 -13.52
CA ASP A 426 4.45 -22.31 -12.45
C ASP A 426 5.84 -22.81 -12.06
N LEU A 427 6.71 -23.09 -13.06
CA LEU A 427 8.11 -23.44 -12.83
C LEU A 427 8.91 -22.30 -12.18
N HIS A 428 8.69 -21.06 -12.62
CA HIS A 428 9.37 -19.88 -12.05
C HIS A 428 9.06 -19.69 -10.56
N PHE A 429 7.77 -19.73 -10.18
CA PHE A 429 7.38 -19.55 -8.79
C PHE A 429 7.65 -20.80 -7.93
N LEU A 430 7.78 -21.99 -8.52
CA LEU A 430 8.22 -23.18 -7.81
C LEU A 430 9.63 -23.00 -7.25
N ASP A 431 10.55 -22.39 -7.99
CA ASP A 431 11.93 -22.12 -7.50
C ASP A 431 11.98 -21.05 -6.39
N LEU A 432 10.98 -20.16 -6.35
CA LEU A 432 10.86 -19.11 -5.33
C LEU A 432 10.20 -19.59 -4.03
N ARG A 433 9.43 -20.69 -4.06
CA ARG A 433 8.70 -21.19 -2.88
C ARG A 433 9.66 -21.64 -1.78
N GLY A 434 9.40 -21.20 -0.54
CA GLY A 434 10.15 -21.63 0.64
C GLY A 434 11.51 -20.94 0.86
N ARG A 435 11.85 -19.93 0.05
CA ARG A 435 13.10 -19.17 0.21
C ARG A 435 12.88 -17.90 1.04
N PRO A 436 13.74 -17.60 2.02
CA PRO A 436 13.69 -16.34 2.74
C PRO A 436 14.09 -15.18 1.84
N MET A 437 13.50 -14.01 2.08
CA MET A 437 13.79 -12.80 1.32
C MET A 437 15.24 -12.32 1.58
N GLY A 438 15.97 -12.05 0.50
CA GLY A 438 17.37 -11.63 0.51
C GLY A 438 17.90 -11.45 -0.91
N PRO A 439 19.21 -11.19 -1.09
CA PRO A 439 19.79 -10.98 -2.42
C PRO A 439 19.51 -12.13 -3.41
N ASP A 440 19.62 -13.38 -2.97
CA ASP A 440 19.30 -14.57 -3.79
C ASP A 440 17.83 -14.62 -4.23
N TYR A 441 16.89 -14.22 -3.35
CA TYR A 441 15.48 -14.14 -3.70
C TYR A 441 15.23 -13.11 -4.81
N PHE A 442 15.86 -11.93 -4.74
CA PHE A 442 15.71 -10.90 -5.76
C PHE A 442 16.36 -11.26 -7.09
N HIS A 443 17.49 -11.96 -7.06
CA HIS A 443 18.10 -12.51 -8.27
C HIS A 443 17.13 -13.47 -8.99
N ARG A 444 16.50 -14.38 -8.24
CA ARG A 444 15.55 -15.37 -8.79
C ARG A 444 14.18 -14.80 -9.14
N LEU A 445 13.74 -13.71 -8.48
CA LEU A 445 12.46 -13.06 -8.79
C LEU A 445 12.38 -12.66 -10.26
N HIS A 446 13.51 -12.19 -10.82
CA HIS A 446 13.72 -11.87 -12.23
C HIS A 446 12.56 -11.09 -12.88
N PRO A 447 12.32 -9.83 -12.49
CA PRO A 447 11.16 -9.04 -12.96
C PRO A 447 10.98 -8.99 -14.48
N ASP A 448 12.07 -8.93 -15.26
CA ASP A 448 12.01 -8.93 -16.73
C ASP A 448 11.32 -10.17 -17.31
N PHE A 449 11.43 -11.32 -16.64
CA PHE A 449 10.77 -12.56 -17.05
C PHE A 449 9.26 -12.40 -16.90
N ILE A 450 8.83 -11.84 -15.76
CA ILE A 450 7.43 -11.57 -15.46
C ILE A 450 6.84 -10.55 -16.44
N PHE A 451 7.56 -9.46 -16.71
CA PHE A 451 7.10 -8.44 -17.65
C PHE A 451 6.99 -8.98 -19.09
N GLN A 452 7.91 -9.85 -19.52
CA GLN A 452 7.79 -10.52 -20.83
C GLN A 452 6.54 -11.39 -20.93
N VAL A 453 6.24 -12.19 -19.90
CA VAL A 453 5.02 -13.00 -19.84
C VAL A 453 3.77 -12.12 -19.94
N VAL A 454 3.72 -11.04 -19.17
CA VAL A 454 2.59 -10.10 -19.17
C VAL A 454 2.44 -9.41 -20.51
N ASN A 455 3.52 -8.90 -21.10
CA ASN A 455 3.50 -8.25 -22.40
C ASN A 455 3.03 -9.20 -23.51
N LEU A 456 3.38 -10.48 -23.42
CA LEU A 456 2.88 -11.51 -24.33
C LEU A 456 1.39 -11.76 -24.17
N TYR A 457 0.83 -11.70 -22.96
CA TYR A 457 -0.63 -11.74 -22.80
C TYR A 457 -1.29 -10.46 -23.33
N LEU A 458 -0.75 -9.29 -22.98
CA LEU A 458 -1.30 -7.99 -23.36
C LEU A 458 -1.36 -7.78 -24.88
N SER A 459 -0.42 -8.35 -25.65
CA SER A 459 -0.40 -8.20 -27.12
C SER A 459 -1.60 -8.82 -27.84
N PHE A 460 -2.36 -9.72 -27.19
CA PHE A 460 -3.57 -10.34 -27.76
C PHE A 460 -4.86 -9.61 -27.36
N PHE A 461 -4.82 -8.71 -26.39
CA PHE A 461 -5.99 -7.96 -25.96
C PHE A 461 -6.09 -6.65 -26.74
N GLN A 462 -7.29 -6.31 -27.20
CA GLN A 462 -7.55 -5.03 -27.86
C GLN A 462 -7.36 -3.88 -26.85
N GLU A 463 -7.08 -2.67 -27.36
CA GLU A 463 -6.91 -1.46 -26.53
C GLU A 463 -8.18 -1.06 -25.73
N LYS A 464 -9.33 -1.68 -26.00
CA LYS A 464 -10.60 -1.38 -25.34
C LYS A 464 -10.76 -2.23 -24.08
N PRO A 465 -11.08 -1.63 -22.92
CA PRO A 465 -11.29 -2.37 -21.70
C PRO A 465 -12.59 -3.19 -21.75
N LEU A 466 -12.67 -4.21 -20.90
CA LEU A 466 -13.87 -5.01 -20.75
C LEU A 466 -15.03 -4.15 -20.22
N THR A 467 -16.21 -4.34 -20.81
CA THR A 467 -17.43 -3.67 -20.34
C THR A 467 -17.97 -4.37 -19.09
N ALA A 468 -18.60 -3.59 -18.20
CA ALA A 468 -19.13 -4.09 -16.93
C ALA A 468 -20.02 -5.34 -17.14
N GLY A 469 -19.58 -6.47 -16.58
CA GLY A 469 -20.26 -7.77 -16.69
C GLY A 469 -19.56 -8.81 -17.56
N GLN A 470 -18.52 -8.45 -18.32
CA GLN A 470 -17.74 -9.45 -19.07
C GLN A 470 -16.79 -10.22 -18.13
N PRO A 471 -16.71 -11.57 -18.22
CA PRO A 471 -15.77 -12.33 -17.40
C PRO A 471 -14.34 -12.01 -17.82
N VAL A 472 -13.47 -11.76 -16.84
CA VAL A 472 -12.05 -11.47 -17.09
C VAL A 472 -11.39 -12.70 -17.74
N PRO A 473 -10.84 -12.57 -18.95
CA PRO A 473 -10.11 -13.65 -19.62
C PRO A 473 -8.97 -14.18 -18.75
N PHE A 474 -8.69 -15.49 -18.85
CA PHE A 474 -7.62 -16.13 -18.09
C PHE A 474 -6.28 -15.39 -18.21
N GLY A 475 -5.91 -14.91 -19.41
CA GLY A 475 -4.66 -14.19 -19.62
C GLY A 475 -4.52 -12.90 -18.78
N LEU A 476 -5.59 -12.12 -18.62
CA LEU A 476 -5.58 -10.91 -17.78
C LEU A 476 -5.57 -11.27 -16.29
N SER A 477 -6.37 -12.27 -15.87
CA SER A 477 -6.37 -12.75 -14.49
C SER A 477 -5.01 -13.33 -14.08
N HIS A 478 -4.39 -14.11 -14.97
CA HIS A 478 -3.07 -14.71 -14.75
C HIS A 478 -1.99 -13.63 -14.70
N SER A 479 -2.03 -12.66 -15.61
CA SER A 479 -1.11 -11.51 -15.59
C SER A 479 -1.16 -10.72 -14.28
N GLY A 480 -2.36 -10.47 -13.74
CA GLY A 480 -2.53 -9.82 -12.44
C GLY A 480 -1.94 -10.63 -11.28
N MET A 481 -2.13 -11.95 -11.29
CA MET A 481 -1.57 -12.85 -10.27
C MET A 481 -0.04 -12.90 -10.31
N VAL A 482 0.56 -12.97 -11.50
CA VAL A 482 2.02 -13.06 -11.70
C VAL A 482 2.71 -11.73 -11.37
N LEU A 483 2.05 -10.58 -11.55
CA LEU A 483 2.59 -9.26 -11.20
C LEU A 483 2.56 -8.97 -9.70
N GLN A 484 1.63 -9.58 -8.95
CA GLN A 484 1.41 -9.26 -7.53
C GLN A 484 2.68 -9.43 -6.65
N PRO A 485 3.51 -10.48 -6.80
CA PRO A 485 4.78 -10.59 -6.07
C PRO A 485 5.75 -9.45 -6.36
N VAL A 486 5.84 -8.97 -7.60
CA VAL A 486 6.75 -7.86 -7.98
C VAL A 486 6.28 -6.55 -7.35
N VAL A 487 4.99 -6.22 -7.50
CA VAL A 487 4.42 -4.97 -6.94
C VAL A 487 4.51 -4.96 -5.40
N LYS A 488 4.33 -6.12 -4.75
CA LYS A 488 4.42 -6.24 -3.29
C LYS A 488 5.86 -6.19 -2.77
N MET A 489 6.77 -6.94 -3.39
CA MET A 489 8.13 -7.11 -2.90
C MET A 489 9.08 -6.02 -3.38
N ALA A 490 8.84 -5.45 -4.58
CA ALA A 490 9.63 -4.41 -5.20
C ALA A 490 8.75 -3.26 -5.74
N PRO A 491 8.06 -2.52 -4.87
CA PRO A 491 7.19 -1.40 -5.27
C PRO A 491 7.94 -0.25 -5.95
N GLY A 492 9.24 -0.08 -5.71
CA GLY A 492 10.09 0.91 -6.38
C GLY A 492 10.31 0.62 -7.86
N LEU A 493 10.03 -0.61 -8.32
CA LEU A 493 10.12 -0.98 -9.73
C LEU A 493 8.85 -0.54 -10.48
N LEU A 494 8.86 0.71 -10.93
CA LEU A 494 7.72 1.38 -11.59
C LEU A 494 7.11 0.59 -12.77
N PRO A 495 7.87 -0.13 -13.63
CA PRO A 495 7.29 -0.95 -14.69
C PRO A 495 6.28 -2.00 -14.18
N GLY A 496 6.48 -2.54 -12.97
CA GLY A 496 5.54 -3.50 -12.38
C GLY A 496 4.19 -2.87 -12.02
N ALA A 497 4.22 -1.67 -11.46
CA ALA A 497 3.00 -0.89 -11.16
C ALA A 497 2.30 -0.44 -12.44
N TYR A 498 3.05 0.00 -13.46
CA TYR A 498 2.51 0.34 -14.78
C TYR A 498 1.81 -0.84 -15.46
N HIS A 499 2.45 -2.02 -15.49
CA HIS A 499 1.83 -3.23 -16.05
C HIS A 499 0.58 -3.64 -15.26
N MET A 500 0.59 -3.49 -13.93
CA MET A 500 -0.59 -3.73 -13.10
C MET A 500 -1.72 -2.75 -13.46
N ALA A 501 -1.41 -1.46 -13.63
CA ALA A 501 -2.38 -0.46 -14.06
C ALA A 501 -3.00 -0.82 -15.42
N HIS A 502 -2.18 -1.24 -16.39
CA HIS A 502 -2.65 -1.64 -17.71
C HIS A 502 -3.57 -2.87 -17.65
N VAL A 503 -3.21 -3.90 -16.88
CA VAL A 503 -4.04 -5.09 -16.67
C VAL A 503 -5.36 -4.73 -15.99
N LYS A 504 -5.34 -3.83 -14.99
CA LYS A 504 -6.54 -3.36 -14.27
C LYS A 504 -7.47 -2.55 -15.17
N PHE A 505 -6.91 -1.66 -15.97
CA PHE A 505 -7.65 -0.92 -16.98
C PHE A 505 -8.35 -1.87 -17.95
N LEU A 506 -7.63 -2.82 -18.57
CA LEU A 506 -8.21 -3.78 -19.50
C LEU A 506 -9.24 -4.71 -18.84
N SER A 507 -9.11 -4.96 -17.54
CA SER A 507 -10.07 -5.74 -16.76
C SER A 507 -11.37 -4.98 -16.46
N GLY A 508 -11.45 -3.69 -16.78
CA GLY A 508 -12.61 -2.83 -16.53
C GLY A 508 -12.58 -2.08 -15.18
N ASP A 509 -11.44 -2.10 -14.48
CA ASP A 509 -11.25 -1.43 -13.18
C ASP A 509 -10.37 -0.18 -13.36
N SER A 510 -10.99 0.92 -13.83
CA SER A 510 -10.28 2.19 -14.08
C SER A 510 -9.80 2.87 -12.80
N GLN A 511 -10.52 2.71 -11.69
CA GLN A 511 -10.14 3.32 -10.41
C GLN A 511 -8.83 2.74 -9.87
N SER A 512 -8.72 1.40 -9.80
CA SER A 512 -7.47 0.77 -9.37
C SER A 512 -6.33 1.07 -10.35
N ALA A 513 -6.63 1.15 -11.65
CA ALA A 513 -5.62 1.53 -12.65
C ALA A 513 -5.08 2.94 -12.38
N GLN A 514 -5.95 3.91 -12.10
CA GLN A 514 -5.55 5.28 -11.78
C GLN A 514 -4.67 5.35 -10.53
N GLN A 515 -5.01 4.62 -9.46
CA GLN A 515 -4.19 4.57 -8.23
C GLN A 515 -2.76 4.09 -8.50
N PHE A 516 -2.58 3.07 -9.34
CA PHE A 516 -1.25 2.60 -9.71
C PHE A 516 -0.49 3.60 -10.60
N LEU A 517 -1.19 4.36 -11.44
CA LEU A 517 -0.57 5.41 -12.27
C LEU A 517 -0.15 6.62 -11.44
N ASP A 518 -1.00 7.05 -10.50
CA ASP A 518 -0.67 8.13 -9.55
C ASP A 518 0.55 7.74 -8.71
N PHE A 519 0.60 6.49 -8.25
CA PHE A 519 1.77 5.95 -7.54
C PHE A 519 3.07 6.03 -8.36
N CYS A 520 2.99 5.83 -9.69
CA CYS A 520 4.13 5.99 -10.59
C CYS A 520 4.54 7.47 -10.72
N LEU A 521 3.57 8.37 -10.91
CA LEU A 521 3.83 9.80 -11.09
C LEU A 521 4.37 10.49 -9.84
N GLU A 522 3.97 10.06 -8.65
CA GLU A 522 4.53 10.55 -7.38
C GLU A 522 6.04 10.31 -7.27
N ARG A 523 6.56 9.27 -7.93
CA ARG A 523 7.98 8.89 -7.92
C ARG A 523 8.74 9.46 -9.11
N ASP A 524 8.18 9.31 -10.30
CA ASP A 524 8.78 9.80 -11.53
C ASP A 524 7.72 10.37 -12.48
N PRO A 525 7.54 11.71 -12.50
CA PRO A 525 6.59 12.36 -13.39
C PRO A 525 7.06 12.39 -14.87
N THR A 526 8.30 11.97 -15.18
CA THR A 526 8.87 12.05 -16.53
C THR A 526 8.48 10.89 -17.44
N ILE A 527 7.83 9.86 -16.89
CA ILE A 527 7.47 8.64 -17.61
C ILE A 527 6.30 8.90 -18.57
N ALA A 528 6.63 8.98 -19.86
CA ALA A 528 5.69 9.19 -20.96
C ALA A 528 4.54 8.16 -20.99
N GLU A 529 4.85 6.88 -20.83
CA GLU A 529 3.88 5.78 -20.95
C GLU A 529 2.74 5.87 -19.92
N VAL A 530 3.04 6.39 -18.72
CA VAL A 530 2.07 6.57 -17.62
C VAL A 530 1.05 7.64 -17.98
N HIS A 531 1.51 8.80 -18.50
CA HIS A 531 0.63 9.88 -18.97
C HIS A 531 -0.25 9.43 -20.15
N LEU A 532 0.29 8.64 -21.08
CA LEU A 532 -0.48 8.09 -22.19
C LEU A 532 -1.57 7.11 -21.71
N LEU A 533 -1.29 6.28 -20.70
CA LEU A 533 -2.29 5.37 -20.14
C LEU A 533 -3.36 6.12 -19.34
N GLN A 534 -3.02 7.16 -18.58
CA GLN A 534 -4.00 8.03 -17.92
C GLN A 534 -4.90 8.75 -18.94
N ALA A 535 -4.31 9.33 -19.99
CA ALA A 535 -5.08 9.95 -21.08
C ALA A 535 -6.04 8.93 -21.73
N ARG A 536 -5.62 7.67 -21.87
CA ARG A 536 -6.46 6.58 -22.38
C ARG A 536 -7.62 6.24 -21.45
N ILE A 537 -7.41 6.24 -20.13
CA ILE A 537 -8.46 6.02 -19.13
C ILE A 537 -9.52 7.13 -19.23
N HIS A 538 -9.10 8.39 -19.20
CA HIS A 538 -10.04 9.54 -19.30
C HIS A 538 -10.76 9.60 -20.64
N LEU A 539 -10.07 9.24 -21.74
CA LEU A 539 -10.72 9.11 -23.05
C LEU A 539 -11.84 8.06 -23.04
N HIS A 540 -11.65 6.95 -22.33
CA HIS A 540 -12.66 5.90 -22.20
C HIS A 540 -13.83 6.33 -21.31
N GLU A 541 -13.57 7.10 -20.25
CA GLU A 541 -14.59 7.66 -19.35
C GLU A 541 -15.41 8.78 -20.02
N GLY A 542 -14.89 9.37 -21.11
CA GLY A 542 -15.52 10.47 -21.86
C GLY A 542 -15.08 11.86 -21.40
N ASP A 543 -14.09 11.95 -20.53
CA ASP A 543 -13.56 13.19 -19.98
C ASP A 543 -12.43 13.76 -20.85
N TYR A 544 -12.83 14.36 -21.98
CA TYR A 544 -11.88 14.87 -22.97
C TYR A 544 -10.93 15.95 -22.44
N ASN A 545 -11.40 16.81 -21.53
CA ASN A 545 -10.58 17.88 -20.95
C ASN A 545 -9.41 17.32 -20.12
N LEU A 546 -9.68 16.34 -19.26
CA LEU A 546 -8.63 15.67 -18.47
C LEU A 546 -7.69 14.89 -19.37
N CYS A 547 -8.20 14.25 -20.43
CA CYS A 547 -7.38 13.61 -21.44
C CYS A 547 -6.37 14.59 -22.07
N PHE A 548 -6.80 15.78 -22.49
CA PHE A 548 -5.88 16.80 -23.02
C PHE A 548 -4.87 17.28 -21.98
N GLN A 549 -5.29 17.51 -20.73
CA GLN A 549 -4.38 17.89 -19.65
C GLN A 549 -3.29 16.82 -19.41
N CYS A 550 -3.63 15.53 -19.39
CA CYS A 550 -2.66 14.43 -19.29
C CYS A 550 -1.69 14.41 -20.49
N LEU A 551 -2.18 14.66 -21.70
CA LEU A 551 -1.34 14.71 -22.90
C LEU A 551 -0.38 15.91 -22.88
N GLU A 552 -0.84 17.09 -22.46
CA GLU A 552 -0.03 18.30 -22.35
C GLU A 552 1.03 18.19 -21.24
N THR A 553 0.63 17.66 -20.09
CA THR A 553 1.55 17.40 -18.97
C THR A 553 2.61 16.39 -19.37
N GLY A 554 2.25 15.31 -20.07
CA GLY A 554 3.22 14.36 -20.62
C GLY A 554 4.27 15.02 -21.53
N VAL A 555 3.85 15.90 -22.44
CA VAL A 555 4.77 16.64 -23.34
C VAL A 555 5.65 17.62 -22.57
N SER A 556 5.12 18.28 -21.54
CA SER A 556 5.89 19.24 -20.74
C SER A 556 7.07 18.60 -19.99
N HIS A 557 6.94 17.33 -19.59
CA HIS A 557 8.00 16.57 -18.93
C HIS A 557 8.94 15.88 -19.92
N ASN A 558 8.41 15.38 -21.04
CA ASN A 558 9.21 14.69 -22.05
C ASN A 558 8.74 15.01 -23.48
N PHE A 559 9.53 15.81 -24.20
CA PHE A 559 9.24 16.17 -25.59
C PHE A 559 9.27 14.99 -26.57
N GLN A 560 9.93 13.87 -26.23
CA GLN A 560 9.97 12.66 -27.08
C GLN A 560 8.60 11.98 -27.21
N VAL A 561 7.64 12.33 -26.36
CA VAL A 561 6.25 11.86 -26.47
C VAL A 561 5.62 12.23 -27.82
N LEU A 562 6.05 13.35 -28.42
CA LEU A 562 5.58 13.80 -29.73
C LEU A 562 6.01 12.88 -30.88
N ASP A 563 7.03 12.06 -30.68
CA ASP A 563 7.48 11.06 -31.65
C ASP A 563 6.69 9.74 -31.54
N PHE A 564 5.77 9.61 -30.56
CA PHE A 564 4.98 8.40 -30.38
C PHE A 564 3.67 8.44 -31.18
N PRO A 565 3.41 7.46 -32.07
CA PRO A 565 2.16 7.40 -32.82
C PRO A 565 0.92 7.35 -31.92
N GLN A 566 1.02 6.65 -30.78
CA GLN A 566 -0.07 6.50 -29.81
C GLN A 566 -0.52 7.85 -29.20
N TYR A 567 0.40 8.81 -29.02
CA TYR A 567 0.07 10.16 -28.52
C TYR A 567 -0.91 10.87 -29.47
N HIS A 568 -0.54 10.92 -30.75
CA HIS A 568 -1.33 11.58 -31.79
C HIS A 568 -2.67 10.88 -32.02
N GLN A 569 -2.69 9.56 -31.88
CA GLN A 569 -3.90 8.76 -31.96
C GLN A 569 -4.87 9.08 -30.81
N LEU A 570 -4.40 9.08 -29.55
CA LEU A 570 -5.23 9.44 -28.39
C LEU A 570 -5.75 10.88 -28.49
N LYS A 571 -4.89 11.81 -28.90
CA LYS A 571 -5.27 13.22 -29.13
C LYS A 571 -6.35 13.34 -30.20
N ALA A 572 -6.21 12.63 -31.32
CA ALA A 572 -7.20 12.65 -32.39
C ALA A 572 -8.55 12.05 -31.97
N ARG A 573 -8.54 10.95 -31.20
CA ARG A 573 -9.77 10.37 -30.63
C ARG A 573 -10.47 11.37 -29.70
N ALA A 574 -9.73 12.10 -28.87
CA ALA A 574 -10.28 13.12 -27.98
C ALA A 574 -10.87 14.31 -28.77
N LEU A 575 -10.14 14.85 -29.75
CA LEU A 575 -10.60 15.95 -30.61
C LEU A 575 -11.86 15.57 -31.40
N ARG A 576 -11.92 14.33 -31.90
CA ARG A 576 -13.11 13.79 -32.56
C ARG A 576 -14.32 13.69 -31.61
N GLY A 577 -14.09 13.35 -30.34
CA GLY A 577 -15.13 13.35 -29.30
C GLY A 577 -15.69 14.74 -29.00
N VAL A 578 -14.85 15.77 -29.06
CA VAL A 578 -15.23 17.19 -28.89
C VAL A 578 -15.90 17.76 -30.15
N GLY A 579 -15.61 17.20 -31.33
CA GLY A 579 -16.16 17.63 -32.62
C GLY A 579 -15.17 18.46 -33.47
N GLU A 580 -13.93 18.65 -33.02
CA GLU A 580 -12.87 19.35 -33.77
C GLU A 580 -12.20 18.42 -34.78
N LEU A 581 -12.93 18.11 -35.86
CA LEU A 581 -12.52 17.11 -36.85
C LEU A 581 -11.29 17.51 -37.67
N GLU A 582 -11.10 18.81 -37.98
CA GLU A 582 -9.95 19.31 -38.74
C GLU A 582 -8.61 19.05 -38.02
N GLU A 583 -8.54 19.38 -36.72
CA GLU A 583 -7.35 19.17 -35.90
C GLU A 583 -7.08 17.68 -35.63
N ALA A 584 -8.15 16.87 -35.54
CA ALA A 584 -8.04 15.42 -35.44
C ALA A 584 -7.39 14.82 -36.70
N ILE A 585 -7.81 15.26 -37.89
CA ILE A 585 -7.24 14.82 -39.19
C ILE A 585 -5.76 15.22 -39.28
N LYS A 586 -5.40 16.45 -38.89
CA LYS A 586 -3.99 16.90 -38.86
C LYS A 586 -3.15 16.01 -37.96
N SER A 587 -3.62 15.72 -36.75
CA SER A 587 -2.91 14.86 -35.79
C SER A 587 -2.71 13.44 -36.32
N LEU A 588 -3.73 12.85 -36.98
CA LEU A 588 -3.63 11.52 -37.59
C LEU A 588 -2.69 11.47 -38.80
N LYS A 589 -2.66 12.53 -39.63
CA LYS A 589 -1.69 12.65 -40.73
C LYS A 589 -0.24 12.71 -40.20
N VAL A 590 -0.01 13.36 -39.05
CA VAL A 590 1.30 13.35 -38.36
C VAL A 590 1.65 11.93 -37.86
N ALA A 591 0.71 11.22 -37.24
CA ALA A 591 0.91 9.85 -36.78
C ALA A 591 1.32 8.91 -37.93
N MET A 592 0.68 9.04 -39.10
CA MET A 592 1.06 8.30 -40.31
C MET A 592 2.47 8.65 -40.81
N GLY A 593 2.84 9.93 -40.79
CA GLY A 593 4.18 10.39 -41.18
C GLY A 593 5.28 9.80 -40.31
N ILE A 594 5.06 9.72 -38.99
CA ILE A 594 6.01 9.11 -38.04
C ILE A 594 6.17 7.60 -38.32
N GLN A 595 5.07 6.91 -38.63
CA GLN A 595 5.09 5.49 -39.00
C GLN A 595 5.79 5.21 -40.34
N ALA A 596 5.82 6.18 -41.27
CA ALA A 596 6.46 6.04 -42.58
C ALA A 596 7.96 6.38 -42.58
N VAL A 597 8.40 7.34 -41.76
CA VAL A 597 9.80 7.81 -41.70
C VAL A 597 10.68 6.91 -40.84
N SER A 598 10.09 6.21 -39.86
CA SER A 598 10.83 5.28 -39.02
C SER A 598 11.11 3.97 -39.77
N GLY A 599 12.23 3.93 -40.50
CA GLY A 599 12.88 2.69 -40.97
C GLY A 599 13.38 1.76 -39.83
N ARG A 600 12.77 1.86 -38.64
CA ARG A 600 12.87 0.94 -37.51
C ARG A 600 11.63 0.05 -37.55
N GLU A 601 11.62 -0.92 -38.47
CA GLU A 601 10.55 -1.92 -38.65
C GLU A 601 10.35 -2.87 -37.45
N ALA A 602 10.72 -2.48 -36.23
CA ALA A 602 10.78 -3.40 -35.08
C ALA A 602 9.79 -3.11 -33.93
N HIS A 603 9.06 -1.98 -33.89
CA HIS A 603 8.33 -1.62 -32.67
C HIS A 603 6.91 -1.05 -32.77
N VAL A 604 6.31 -0.87 -33.96
CA VAL A 604 4.88 -0.53 -34.07
C VAL A 604 4.15 -1.74 -34.62
N SER A 605 3.18 -2.26 -33.88
CA SER A 605 2.45 -3.46 -34.31
C SER A 605 1.59 -3.14 -35.55
N ASN A 606 1.34 -4.15 -36.40
CA ASN A 606 0.43 -3.98 -37.53
C ASN A 606 -0.98 -3.57 -37.06
N SER A 607 -1.41 -4.01 -35.88
CA SER A 607 -2.67 -3.59 -35.25
C SER A 607 -2.73 -2.09 -34.97
N GLU A 608 -1.66 -1.51 -34.40
CA GLU A 608 -1.57 -0.07 -34.13
C GLU A 608 -1.54 0.73 -35.44
N ARG A 609 -0.81 0.26 -36.45
CA ARG A 609 -0.77 0.91 -37.77
C ARG A 609 -2.16 0.93 -38.40
N VAL A 610 -2.87 -0.20 -38.42
CA VAL A 610 -4.23 -0.31 -38.97
C VAL A 610 -5.19 0.62 -38.23
N SER A 611 -5.09 0.70 -36.90
CA SER A 611 -5.97 1.56 -36.10
C SER A 611 -5.87 3.05 -36.47
N VAL A 612 -4.67 3.54 -36.79
CA VAL A 612 -4.46 4.93 -37.26
C VAL A 612 -5.13 5.16 -38.63
N PHE A 613 -4.99 4.21 -39.57
CA PHE A 613 -5.66 4.29 -40.88
C PHE A 613 -7.19 4.32 -40.74
N LEU A 614 -7.74 3.45 -39.89
CA LEU A 614 -9.18 3.36 -39.65
C LEU A 614 -9.73 4.64 -39.02
N GLU A 615 -9.02 5.21 -38.06
CA GLU A 615 -9.43 6.46 -37.41
C GLU A 615 -9.36 7.66 -38.34
N LEU A 616 -8.34 7.73 -39.21
CA LEU A 616 -8.24 8.79 -40.20
C LEU A 616 -9.38 8.70 -41.21
N ALA A 617 -9.65 7.50 -41.73
CA ALA A 617 -10.75 7.28 -42.66
C ALA A 617 -12.10 7.67 -42.04
N GLU A 618 -12.33 7.31 -40.77
CA GLU A 618 -13.55 7.66 -40.06
C GLU A 618 -13.66 9.17 -39.79
N ALA A 619 -12.58 9.84 -39.40
CA ALA A 619 -12.55 11.29 -39.18
C ALA A 619 -12.83 12.08 -40.47
N LEU A 620 -12.21 11.70 -41.59
CA LEU A 620 -12.46 12.30 -42.92
C LEU A 620 -13.93 12.13 -43.35
N ARG A 621 -14.51 10.94 -43.11
CA ARG A 621 -15.92 10.68 -43.40
C ARG A 621 -16.84 11.60 -42.60
N LEU A 622 -16.59 11.75 -41.29
CA LEU A 622 -17.39 12.62 -40.42
C LEU A 622 -17.22 14.11 -40.76
N HIS A 623 -16.05 14.51 -41.26
CA HIS A 623 -15.77 15.87 -41.72
C HIS A 623 -16.52 16.25 -43.01
N GLY A 624 -16.97 15.24 -43.78
CA GLY A 624 -17.66 15.44 -45.05
C GLY A 624 -16.79 15.27 -46.29
N GLU A 625 -15.62 14.62 -46.16
CA GLU A 625 -14.69 14.30 -47.26
C GLU A 625 -14.64 12.78 -47.55
N PRO A 626 -15.71 12.21 -48.12
CA PRO A 626 -15.79 10.76 -48.35
C PRO A 626 -14.79 10.25 -49.40
N ASP A 627 -14.37 11.09 -50.35
CA ASP A 627 -13.44 10.69 -51.42
C ASP A 627 -12.02 10.45 -50.86
N GLU A 628 -11.50 11.36 -50.04
CA GLU A 628 -10.22 11.17 -49.33
C GLU A 628 -10.29 9.97 -48.37
N SER A 629 -11.40 9.80 -47.65
CA SER A 629 -11.62 8.63 -46.78
C SER A 629 -11.54 7.30 -47.55
N THR A 630 -12.12 7.25 -48.76
CA THR A 630 -12.07 6.06 -49.62
C THR A 630 -10.64 5.77 -50.08
N MET A 631 -9.85 6.82 -50.41
CA MET A 631 -8.44 6.66 -50.78
C MET A 631 -7.60 6.10 -49.63
N VAL A 632 -7.76 6.64 -48.41
CA VAL A 632 -7.03 6.16 -47.22
C VAL A 632 -7.36 4.70 -46.91
N LEU A 633 -8.62 4.28 -47.07
CA LEU A 633 -9.02 2.87 -46.89
C LEU A 633 -8.45 1.97 -47.99
N GLN A 634 -8.39 2.43 -49.24
CA GLN A 634 -7.80 1.67 -50.33
C GLN A 634 -6.29 1.48 -50.12
N ASP A 635 -5.60 2.53 -49.67
CA ASP A 635 -4.18 2.48 -49.30
C ASP A 635 -3.96 1.50 -48.13
N ALA A 636 -4.86 1.48 -47.14
CA ALA A 636 -4.82 0.53 -46.04
C ALA A 636 -5.03 -0.92 -46.52
N ILE A 637 -5.95 -1.19 -47.44
CA ILE A 637 -6.16 -2.54 -48.01
C ILE A 637 -4.88 -3.02 -48.70
N VAL A 638 -4.18 -2.15 -49.44
CA VAL A 638 -2.91 -2.49 -50.09
C VAL A 638 -1.80 -2.71 -49.07
N ALA A 639 -1.72 -1.86 -48.04
CA ALA A 639 -0.68 -1.93 -47.01
C ALA A 639 -0.79 -3.18 -46.11
N PHE A 640 -2.01 -3.70 -45.91
CA PHE A 640 -2.29 -4.83 -45.02
C PHE A 640 -2.73 -6.10 -45.75
N ALA A 641 -2.55 -6.17 -47.08
CA ALA A 641 -2.93 -7.34 -47.88
C ALA A 641 -2.23 -8.62 -47.39
N GLY A 642 -3.00 -9.66 -47.10
CA GLY A 642 -2.52 -10.95 -46.59
C GLY A 642 -2.24 -10.98 -45.07
N THR A 643 -2.56 -9.92 -44.34
CA THR A 643 -2.46 -9.86 -42.87
C THR A 643 -3.83 -10.08 -42.20
N PRO A 644 -3.90 -10.58 -40.95
CA PRO A 644 -5.19 -10.75 -40.26
C PRO A 644 -5.95 -9.43 -40.06
N GLU A 645 -5.24 -8.30 -40.08
CA GLU A 645 -5.82 -6.96 -39.95
C GLU A 645 -6.50 -6.42 -41.22
N GLU A 646 -6.27 -7.05 -42.38
CA GLU A 646 -6.99 -6.74 -43.64
C GLU A 646 -8.51 -6.78 -43.44
N ILE A 647 -8.98 -7.70 -42.60
CA ILE A 647 -10.39 -7.93 -42.31
C ILE A 647 -11.00 -6.73 -41.57
N CYS A 648 -10.25 -6.09 -40.67
CA CYS A 648 -10.71 -4.87 -40.01
C CYS A 648 -10.89 -3.73 -41.01
N VAL A 649 -9.98 -3.60 -41.98
CA VAL A 649 -10.04 -2.57 -43.03
C VAL A 649 -11.20 -2.83 -43.98
N THR A 650 -11.41 -4.08 -44.40
CA THR A 650 -12.54 -4.45 -45.25
C THR A 650 -13.88 -4.23 -44.55
N ILE A 651 -14.01 -4.56 -43.26
CA ILE A 651 -15.19 -4.26 -42.44
C ILE A 651 -15.43 -2.75 -42.37
N ALA A 652 -14.39 -1.92 -42.21
CA ALA A 652 -14.54 -0.46 -42.22
C ALA A 652 -14.93 0.08 -43.61
N ASN A 653 -14.42 -0.52 -44.69
CA ASN A 653 -14.78 -0.16 -46.06
C ASN A 653 -16.27 -0.40 -46.37
N VAL A 654 -16.92 -1.33 -45.66
CA VAL A 654 -18.38 -1.52 -45.73
C VAL A 654 -19.13 -0.24 -45.38
N ASP A 655 -18.65 0.57 -44.43
CA ASP A 655 -19.30 1.84 -44.09
C ASP A 655 -19.25 2.85 -45.25
N MET A 656 -18.21 2.78 -46.09
CA MET A 656 -18.13 3.60 -47.31
C MET A 656 -19.14 3.15 -48.36
N ALA A 657 -19.26 1.83 -48.57
CA ALA A 657 -20.26 1.28 -49.47
C ALA A 657 -21.69 1.64 -49.04
N LEU A 658 -21.96 1.58 -47.73
CA LEU A 658 -23.24 2.01 -47.14
C LEU A 658 -23.50 3.51 -47.30
N ALA A 659 -22.46 4.36 -47.23
CA ALA A 659 -22.60 5.81 -47.47
C ALA A 659 -22.94 6.13 -48.94
N LYS A 660 -22.48 5.29 -49.88
CA LYS A 660 -22.83 5.35 -51.31
C LYS A 660 -24.17 4.66 -51.64
N ASP A 661 -24.88 4.18 -50.61
CA ASP A 661 -26.13 3.40 -50.67
C ASP A 661 -26.04 2.10 -51.50
N ASP A 662 -24.82 1.59 -51.68
CA ASP A 662 -24.55 0.32 -52.36
C ASP A 662 -24.59 -0.85 -51.35
N LEU A 663 -25.81 -1.33 -51.12
CA LEU A 663 -26.10 -2.38 -50.13
C LEU A 663 -25.61 -3.77 -50.57
N ASP A 664 -25.53 -4.03 -51.86
CA ASP A 664 -25.22 -5.39 -52.35
C ASP A 664 -23.72 -5.66 -52.32
N THR A 665 -22.87 -4.66 -52.58
CA THR A 665 -21.42 -4.77 -52.37
C THR A 665 -21.07 -4.85 -50.89
N ALA A 666 -21.71 -4.06 -50.04
CA ALA A 666 -21.55 -4.13 -48.58
C ALA A 666 -21.83 -5.53 -48.01
N LEU A 667 -22.92 -6.18 -48.46
CA LEU A 667 -23.29 -7.51 -48.00
C LEU A 667 -22.44 -8.62 -48.64
N SER A 668 -21.95 -8.45 -49.87
CA SER A 668 -21.08 -9.45 -50.52
C SER A 668 -19.71 -9.52 -49.84
N VAL A 669 -19.13 -8.36 -49.49
CA VAL A 669 -17.86 -8.27 -48.75
C VAL A 669 -17.98 -8.94 -47.38
N LEU A 670 -19.05 -8.66 -46.63
CA LEU A 670 -19.26 -9.28 -45.30
C LEU A 670 -19.52 -10.78 -45.36
N ARG A 671 -20.15 -11.30 -46.42
CA ARG A 671 -20.35 -12.74 -46.62
C ARG A 671 -19.08 -13.49 -47.01
N GLY A 672 -18.10 -12.80 -47.57
CA GLY A 672 -16.80 -13.39 -47.94
C GLY A 672 -15.91 -13.72 -46.75
N ILE A 673 -16.24 -13.22 -45.55
CA ILE A 673 -15.48 -13.44 -44.30
C ILE A 673 -15.87 -14.81 -43.71
N THR A 674 -14.87 -15.68 -43.51
CA THR A 674 -15.06 -17.07 -43.07
C THR A 674 -14.93 -17.25 -41.54
N PRO A 675 -15.46 -18.33 -40.94
CA PRO A 675 -15.40 -18.56 -39.49
C PRO A 675 -13.98 -18.67 -38.91
N ASP A 676 -13.01 -19.13 -39.69
CA ASP A 676 -11.61 -19.29 -39.27
C ASP A 676 -10.88 -17.95 -39.04
N GLN A 677 -11.51 -16.84 -39.43
CA GLN A 677 -10.91 -15.51 -39.39
C GLN A 677 -11.22 -14.76 -38.08
N THR A 678 -10.22 -14.04 -37.56
CA THR A 678 -10.19 -13.39 -36.24
C THR A 678 -11.33 -12.43 -35.94
N HIS A 679 -11.95 -11.82 -36.95
CA HIS A 679 -13.02 -10.82 -36.80
C HIS A 679 -14.39 -11.27 -37.34
N TYR A 680 -14.63 -12.59 -37.46
CA TYR A 680 -15.87 -13.16 -37.99
C TYR A 680 -17.13 -12.69 -37.24
N ALA A 681 -17.12 -12.70 -35.90
CA ALA A 681 -18.27 -12.26 -35.09
C ALA A 681 -18.62 -10.78 -35.34
N ALA A 682 -17.61 -9.91 -35.39
CA ALA A 682 -17.80 -8.47 -35.66
C ALA A 682 -18.36 -8.22 -37.08
N ALA A 683 -17.90 -8.99 -38.07
CA ALA A 683 -18.45 -8.94 -39.43
C ALA A 683 -19.92 -9.35 -39.48
N LYS A 684 -20.29 -10.44 -38.80
CA LYS A 684 -21.67 -10.91 -38.72
C LYS A 684 -22.59 -9.97 -37.94
N GLU A 685 -22.12 -9.36 -36.86
CA GLU A 685 -22.85 -8.31 -36.15
C GLU A 685 -23.11 -7.10 -37.04
N LYS A 686 -22.11 -6.65 -37.81
CA LYS A 686 -22.27 -5.56 -38.79
C LYS A 686 -23.27 -5.93 -39.89
N MET A 687 -23.22 -7.17 -40.37
CA MET A 687 -24.20 -7.69 -41.33
C MET A 687 -25.61 -7.72 -40.72
N ALA A 688 -25.76 -8.11 -39.46
CA ALA A 688 -27.03 -8.11 -38.74
C ALA A 688 -27.58 -6.68 -38.61
N LEU A 689 -26.74 -5.71 -38.23
CA LEU A 689 -27.12 -4.29 -38.15
C LEU A 689 -27.66 -3.78 -39.48
N ILE A 690 -27.03 -4.13 -40.61
CA ILE A 690 -27.50 -3.77 -41.96
C ILE A 690 -28.88 -4.40 -42.24
N TYR A 691 -29.07 -5.68 -41.92
CA TYR A 691 -30.36 -6.35 -42.11
C TYR A 691 -31.48 -5.72 -41.26
N LEU A 692 -31.17 -5.26 -40.05
CA LEU A 692 -32.14 -4.64 -39.16
C LEU A 692 -32.48 -3.19 -39.57
N GLN A 693 -31.49 -2.36 -39.87
CA GLN A 693 -31.68 -0.93 -40.12
C GLN A 693 -32.11 -0.63 -41.56
N LYS A 694 -31.46 -1.24 -42.56
CA LYS A 694 -31.68 -0.94 -43.99
C LYS A 694 -32.73 -1.84 -44.62
N ARG A 695 -32.62 -3.17 -44.44
CA ARG A 695 -33.59 -4.14 -45.02
C ARG A 695 -34.82 -4.42 -44.15
N LYS A 696 -34.77 -4.10 -42.84
CA LYS A 696 -35.82 -4.39 -41.85
C LYS A 696 -36.23 -5.88 -41.79
N ASP A 697 -35.33 -6.80 -42.15
CA ASP A 697 -35.61 -8.24 -42.15
C ASP A 697 -35.17 -8.88 -40.82
N LYS A 698 -36.14 -9.14 -39.96
CA LYS A 698 -35.96 -9.75 -38.64
C LYS A 698 -35.42 -11.18 -38.70
N LYS A 699 -35.72 -11.94 -39.76
CA LYS A 699 -35.31 -13.35 -39.87
C LYS A 699 -33.83 -13.46 -40.19
N LEU A 700 -33.36 -12.66 -41.16
CA LEU A 700 -31.94 -12.60 -41.53
C LEU A 700 -31.07 -12.00 -40.41
N TYR A 701 -31.61 -11.05 -39.65
CA TYR A 701 -30.97 -10.52 -38.44
C TYR A 701 -30.68 -11.64 -37.41
N ILE A 702 -31.70 -12.44 -37.06
CA ILE A 702 -31.54 -13.55 -36.10
C ILE A 702 -30.63 -14.64 -36.68
N ALA A 703 -30.71 -14.92 -37.98
CA ALA A 703 -29.86 -15.91 -38.63
C ALA A 703 -28.36 -15.61 -38.43
N CYS A 704 -27.95 -14.34 -38.51
CA CYS A 704 -26.57 -13.93 -38.26
C CYS A 704 -26.10 -14.31 -36.85
N TYR A 705 -26.92 -14.06 -35.82
CA TYR A 705 -26.57 -14.40 -34.43
C TYR A 705 -26.64 -15.91 -34.14
N ARG A 706 -27.49 -16.66 -34.86
CA ARG A 706 -27.49 -18.13 -34.79
C ARG A 706 -26.21 -18.71 -35.39
N GLU A 707 -25.78 -18.19 -36.54
CA GLU A 707 -24.51 -18.58 -37.17
C GLU A 707 -23.31 -18.27 -36.26
N ILE A 708 -23.30 -17.12 -35.57
CA ILE A 708 -22.26 -16.83 -34.57
C ILE A 708 -22.25 -17.89 -33.45
N ARG A 709 -23.42 -18.27 -32.93
CA ARG A 709 -23.54 -19.28 -31.87
C ARG A 709 -23.10 -20.68 -32.33
N ASP A 710 -23.51 -21.08 -33.53
CA ASP A 710 -23.27 -22.43 -34.05
C ASP A 710 -21.77 -22.64 -34.36
N GLU A 711 -21.09 -21.61 -34.87
CA GLU A 711 -19.64 -21.64 -35.17
C GLU A 711 -18.76 -21.33 -33.94
N LEU A 712 -19.24 -20.50 -32.99
CA LEU A 712 -18.54 -20.15 -31.75
C LEU A 712 -19.40 -20.50 -30.52
N PRO A 713 -19.46 -21.77 -30.10
CA PRO A 713 -20.29 -22.19 -28.96
C PRO A 713 -19.72 -21.65 -27.64
N GLY A 714 -20.51 -20.85 -26.92
CA GLY A 714 -20.12 -20.31 -25.63
C GLY A 714 -21.22 -19.48 -24.97
N PRO A 715 -21.05 -19.11 -23.68
CA PRO A 715 -22.05 -18.29 -22.97
C PRO A 715 -22.26 -16.94 -23.64
N GLN A 716 -21.20 -16.34 -24.19
CA GLN A 716 -21.24 -15.03 -24.85
C GLN A 716 -22.08 -15.04 -26.13
N SER A 717 -21.93 -16.04 -26.99
CA SER A 717 -22.69 -16.14 -28.24
C SER A 717 -24.16 -16.43 -27.99
N SER A 718 -24.47 -17.23 -26.96
CA SER A 718 -25.85 -17.41 -26.47
C SER A 718 -26.44 -16.13 -25.90
N ILE A 719 -25.68 -15.35 -25.12
CA ILE A 719 -26.15 -14.04 -24.61
C ILE A 719 -26.44 -13.07 -25.75
N LEU A 720 -25.56 -12.99 -26.76
CA LEU A 720 -25.75 -12.14 -27.95
C LEU A 720 -27.00 -12.55 -28.74
N LEU A 721 -27.23 -13.86 -28.92
CA LEU A 721 -28.44 -14.37 -29.55
C LEU A 721 -29.70 -14.05 -28.72
N GLY A 722 -29.65 -14.16 -27.40
CA GLY A 722 -30.72 -13.76 -26.51
C GLY A 722 -31.05 -12.26 -26.62
N ASP A 723 -30.02 -11.40 -26.65
CA ASP A 723 -30.18 -9.95 -26.84
C ASP A 723 -30.81 -9.64 -28.21
N ALA A 724 -30.41 -10.37 -29.26
CA ALA A 724 -30.99 -10.26 -30.59
C ALA A 724 -32.50 -10.59 -30.58
N TYR A 725 -32.92 -11.67 -29.92
CA TYR A 725 -34.35 -12.00 -29.76
C TYR A 725 -35.12 -10.91 -28.99
N ILE A 726 -34.53 -10.33 -27.95
CA ILE A 726 -35.13 -9.22 -27.18
C ILE A 726 -35.30 -7.96 -28.05
N ASN A 727 -34.37 -7.68 -28.96
CA ASN A 727 -34.45 -6.56 -29.91
C ASN A 727 -35.55 -6.77 -30.96
N VAL A 728 -35.77 -8.01 -31.41
CA VAL A 728 -36.82 -8.39 -32.37
C VAL A 728 -38.21 -8.47 -31.75
N GLN A 729 -38.29 -8.38 -30.41
CA GLN A 729 -39.50 -8.53 -29.57
C GLN A 729 -40.01 -9.98 -29.49
N GLU A 730 -39.11 -10.97 -29.48
CA GLU A 730 -39.41 -12.38 -29.21
C GLU A 730 -38.82 -12.82 -27.84
N PRO A 731 -39.35 -12.34 -26.70
CA PRO A 731 -38.75 -12.58 -25.38
C PRO A 731 -38.79 -14.04 -24.92
N GLU A 732 -39.75 -14.85 -25.37
CA GLU A 732 -39.88 -16.26 -24.97
C GLU A 732 -38.68 -17.10 -25.43
N ARG A 733 -38.26 -16.91 -26.69
CA ARG A 733 -37.06 -17.57 -27.23
C ARG A 733 -35.78 -17.03 -26.61
N ALA A 734 -35.76 -15.75 -26.23
CA ALA A 734 -34.62 -15.18 -25.52
C ALA A 734 -34.41 -15.86 -24.15
N ILE A 735 -35.51 -16.17 -23.44
CA ILE A 735 -35.47 -16.86 -22.14
C ILE A 735 -34.85 -18.25 -22.28
N GLU A 736 -35.24 -19.03 -23.30
CA GLU A 736 -34.66 -20.37 -23.56
C GLU A 736 -33.14 -20.28 -23.75
N VAL A 737 -32.68 -19.35 -24.60
CA VAL A 737 -31.26 -19.17 -24.89
C VAL A 737 -30.48 -18.62 -23.68
N TYR A 738 -31.07 -17.73 -22.88
CA TYR A 738 -30.42 -17.25 -21.65
C TYR A 738 -30.34 -18.33 -20.56
N GLN A 739 -31.35 -19.21 -20.45
CA GLN A 739 -31.30 -20.37 -19.54
C GLN A 739 -30.21 -21.35 -19.93
N GLU A 740 -30.04 -21.59 -21.23
CA GLU A 740 -28.90 -22.35 -21.74
C GLU A 740 -27.57 -21.68 -21.38
N ALA A 741 -27.43 -20.35 -21.57
CA ALA A 741 -26.23 -19.60 -21.19
C ALA A 741 -25.91 -19.70 -19.68
N MET A 742 -26.95 -19.79 -18.84
CA MET A 742 -26.83 -19.95 -17.40
C MET A 742 -26.29 -21.33 -16.99
N SER A 743 -26.51 -22.37 -17.81
CA SER A 743 -25.90 -23.69 -17.56
C SER A 743 -24.37 -23.68 -17.67
N TRP A 744 -23.81 -22.73 -18.43
CA TRP A 744 -22.37 -22.54 -18.61
C TRP A 744 -21.75 -21.59 -17.57
N THR A 745 -22.56 -20.69 -16.98
CA THR A 745 -22.08 -19.59 -16.11
C THR A 745 -22.77 -19.62 -14.75
N VAL A 746 -22.01 -19.95 -13.70
CA VAL A 746 -22.62 -20.29 -12.40
C VAL A 746 -23.08 -19.06 -11.60
N ARG A 747 -22.54 -17.84 -11.81
CA ARG A 747 -22.85 -16.65 -10.99
C ARG A 747 -22.54 -15.29 -11.67
N ASP A 748 -23.43 -14.78 -12.51
CA ASP A 748 -23.29 -13.43 -13.11
C ASP A 748 -24.57 -12.59 -12.93
N ALA A 749 -24.48 -11.50 -12.16
CA ALA A 749 -25.58 -10.58 -11.87
C ALA A 749 -26.17 -9.92 -13.14
N THR A 750 -25.38 -9.76 -14.20
CA THR A 750 -25.84 -9.14 -15.44
C THR A 750 -26.73 -10.06 -16.28
N LEU A 751 -26.43 -11.38 -16.30
CA LEU A 751 -27.28 -12.37 -16.93
C LEU A 751 -28.63 -12.48 -16.19
N TRP A 752 -28.61 -12.45 -14.85
CA TRP A 752 -29.83 -12.37 -14.04
C TRP A 752 -30.67 -11.13 -14.38
N ARG A 753 -30.02 -9.98 -14.63
CA ARG A 753 -30.70 -8.77 -15.14
C ARG A 753 -31.38 -8.99 -16.48
N LYS A 754 -30.64 -9.54 -17.46
CA LYS A 754 -31.12 -9.76 -18.83
C LYS A 754 -32.32 -10.71 -18.83
N MET A 755 -32.27 -11.77 -18.02
CA MET A 755 -33.41 -12.66 -17.79
C MET A 755 -34.59 -11.94 -17.13
N GLY A 756 -34.35 -11.16 -16.07
CA GLY A 756 -35.38 -10.34 -15.43
C GLY A 756 -36.11 -9.44 -16.44
N ARG A 757 -35.36 -8.77 -17.32
CA ARG A 757 -35.91 -7.92 -18.40
C ARG A 757 -36.69 -8.72 -19.44
N ALA A 758 -36.22 -9.91 -19.80
CA ALA A 758 -36.93 -10.81 -20.71
C ALA A 758 -38.28 -11.26 -20.12
N TYR A 759 -38.30 -11.64 -18.84
CA TYR A 759 -39.52 -12.02 -18.12
C TYR A 759 -40.51 -10.86 -17.92
N VAL A 760 -40.03 -9.63 -17.75
CA VAL A 760 -40.90 -8.44 -17.74
C VAL A 760 -41.57 -8.26 -19.10
N LYS A 761 -40.83 -8.43 -20.20
CA LYS A 761 -41.36 -8.33 -21.57
C LYS A 761 -42.34 -9.45 -21.91
N SER A 762 -42.17 -10.66 -21.37
CA SER A 762 -43.11 -11.78 -21.54
C SER A 762 -44.27 -11.79 -20.53
N HIS A 763 -44.45 -10.71 -19.76
CA HIS A 763 -45.50 -10.53 -18.74
C HIS A 763 -45.46 -11.53 -17.57
N GLN A 764 -44.33 -12.21 -17.33
CA GLN A 764 -44.13 -13.16 -16.22
C GLN A 764 -43.48 -12.46 -15.01
N TYR A 765 -44.19 -11.51 -14.42
CA TYR A 765 -43.64 -10.59 -13.41
C TYR A 765 -43.11 -11.25 -12.14
N ASN A 766 -43.73 -12.34 -11.68
CA ASN A 766 -43.29 -13.05 -10.47
C ASN A 766 -41.92 -13.71 -10.63
N GLN A 767 -41.63 -14.22 -11.83
CA GLN A 767 -40.31 -14.79 -12.14
C GLN A 767 -39.28 -13.66 -12.30
N ALA A 768 -39.65 -12.56 -12.97
CA ALA A 768 -38.80 -11.39 -13.10
C ALA A 768 -38.33 -10.83 -11.74
N VAL A 769 -39.22 -10.69 -10.75
CA VAL A 769 -38.87 -10.23 -9.40
C VAL A 769 -37.85 -11.17 -8.75
N ARG A 770 -38.02 -12.50 -8.86
CA ARG A 770 -37.07 -13.46 -8.28
C ARG A 770 -35.67 -13.35 -8.91
N HIS A 771 -35.61 -13.20 -10.24
CA HIS A 771 -34.35 -13.06 -10.97
C HIS A 771 -33.65 -11.73 -10.69
N TYR A 772 -34.41 -10.64 -10.48
CA TYR A 772 -33.83 -9.37 -10.04
C TYR A 772 -33.38 -9.40 -8.57
N GLU A 773 -34.14 -10.03 -7.66
CA GLU A 773 -33.72 -10.18 -6.25
C GLU A 773 -32.43 -11.00 -6.11
N SER A 774 -32.25 -12.06 -6.91
CA SER A 774 -30.99 -12.82 -6.94
C SER A 774 -29.84 -12.01 -7.54
N ALA A 775 -30.10 -11.15 -8.53
CA ALA A 775 -29.10 -10.23 -9.07
C ALA A 775 -28.61 -9.23 -8.01
N VAL A 776 -29.52 -8.63 -7.24
CA VAL A 776 -29.16 -7.67 -6.17
C VAL A 776 -28.33 -8.35 -5.08
N LYS A 777 -28.67 -9.58 -4.67
CA LYS A 777 -27.92 -10.35 -3.65
C LYS A 777 -26.48 -10.69 -4.06
N LEU A 778 -26.19 -10.73 -5.35
CA LEU A 778 -24.85 -11.03 -5.88
C LEU A 778 -23.95 -9.78 -6.02
N GLY A 779 -24.40 -8.61 -5.53
CA GLY A 779 -23.66 -7.35 -5.61
C GLY A 779 -24.13 -6.45 -6.76
N GLY A 780 -25.43 -6.40 -7.03
CA GLY A 780 -25.99 -5.66 -8.17
C GLY A 780 -25.83 -4.13 -8.06
N HIS A 781 -25.31 -3.50 -9.11
CA HIS A 781 -25.19 -2.04 -9.31
C HIS A 781 -26.52 -1.28 -9.14
N ASP A 782 -26.44 0.03 -8.93
CA ASP A 782 -27.61 0.89 -8.66
C ASP A 782 -28.76 0.78 -9.67
N SER A 783 -28.43 0.62 -10.95
CA SER A 783 -29.43 0.45 -12.01
C SER A 783 -30.33 -0.79 -11.83
N LEU A 784 -29.84 -1.85 -11.18
CA LEU A 784 -30.61 -3.07 -10.89
C LEU A 784 -31.66 -2.85 -9.80
N VAL A 785 -31.31 -2.08 -8.78
CA VAL A 785 -32.20 -1.72 -7.68
C VAL A 785 -33.35 -0.89 -8.23
N VAL A 786 -33.05 0.07 -9.11
CA VAL A 786 -34.06 0.87 -9.83
C VAL A 786 -35.01 -0.02 -10.63
N ASP A 787 -34.49 -0.91 -11.48
CA ASP A 787 -35.30 -1.80 -12.34
C ASP A 787 -36.25 -2.69 -11.51
N LEU A 788 -35.78 -3.23 -10.37
CA LEU A 788 -36.58 -4.03 -9.45
C LEU A 788 -37.66 -3.19 -8.76
N VAL A 789 -37.31 -2.02 -8.26
CA VAL A 789 -38.22 -1.12 -7.55
C VAL A 789 -39.32 -0.62 -8.49
N GLU A 790 -39.00 -0.23 -9.71
CA GLU A 790 -40.02 0.16 -10.71
C GLU A 790 -41.00 -0.97 -11.01
N LEU A 791 -40.52 -2.21 -11.10
CA LEU A 791 -41.39 -3.37 -11.28
C LEU A 791 -42.28 -3.60 -10.05
N LEU A 792 -41.74 -3.49 -8.83
CA LEU A 792 -42.49 -3.63 -7.59
C LEU A 792 -43.57 -2.54 -7.43
N LEU A 793 -43.27 -1.31 -7.86
CA LEU A 793 -44.24 -0.21 -7.91
C LEU A 793 -45.37 -0.49 -8.91
N LYS A 794 -45.05 -1.00 -10.11
CA LYS A 794 -46.07 -1.42 -11.10
C LYS A 794 -46.98 -2.53 -10.57
N LEU A 795 -46.43 -3.44 -9.76
CA LEU A 795 -47.16 -4.54 -9.13
C LEU A 795 -47.86 -4.13 -7.82
N ARG A 796 -47.78 -2.86 -7.41
CA ARG A 796 -48.35 -2.31 -6.16
C ARG A 796 -47.80 -2.95 -4.88
N HIS A 797 -46.57 -3.45 -4.91
CA HIS A 797 -45.87 -3.99 -3.74
C HIS A 797 -45.02 -2.91 -3.04
N TYR A 798 -45.67 -1.85 -2.57
CA TYR A 798 -45.02 -0.64 -2.05
C TYR A 798 -44.09 -0.90 -0.85
N GLY A 799 -44.53 -1.71 0.11
CA GLY A 799 -43.72 -2.03 1.30
C GLY A 799 -42.44 -2.84 1.00
N LYS A 800 -42.42 -3.64 -0.07
CA LYS A 800 -41.19 -4.31 -0.53
C LYS A 800 -40.26 -3.32 -1.23
N ALA A 801 -40.81 -2.46 -2.09
CA ALA A 801 -40.05 -1.42 -2.77
C ALA A 801 -39.34 -0.47 -1.80
N GLN A 802 -40.03 -0.03 -0.74
CA GLN A 802 -39.46 0.83 0.31
C GLN A 802 -38.29 0.14 1.03
N ARG A 803 -38.46 -1.12 1.44
CA ARG A 803 -37.38 -1.87 2.12
C ARG A 803 -36.16 -2.01 1.22
N THR A 804 -36.35 -2.32 -0.06
CA THR A 804 -35.25 -2.48 -1.01
C THR A 804 -34.49 -1.16 -1.24
N LEU A 805 -35.21 -0.03 -1.35
CA LEU A 805 -34.60 1.30 -1.47
C LEU A 805 -33.84 1.70 -0.19
N MET A 806 -34.43 1.46 0.99
CA MET A 806 -33.78 1.77 2.27
C MET A 806 -32.54 0.92 2.49
N THR A 807 -32.56 -0.36 2.13
CA THR A 807 -31.37 -1.22 2.20
C THR A 807 -30.29 -0.77 1.22
N ALA A 808 -30.65 -0.22 0.06
CA ALA A 808 -29.68 0.30 -0.89
C ALA A 808 -29.02 1.59 -0.38
N LEU A 809 -29.82 2.52 0.18
CA LEU A 809 -29.33 3.77 0.77
C LEU A 809 -28.42 3.57 2.00
N HIS A 810 -28.61 2.50 2.78
CA HIS A 810 -27.79 2.21 3.96
C HIS A 810 -26.46 1.49 3.64
N CYS A 811 -26.28 1.02 2.40
CA CYS A 811 -25.08 0.29 1.99
C CYS A 811 -24.01 1.18 1.33
N ASP A 812 -24.24 2.49 1.21
CA ASP A 812 -23.28 3.42 0.59
C ASP A 812 -22.11 3.74 1.55
N ASP A 813 -20.93 3.19 1.26
CA ASP A 813 -19.67 3.44 1.96
C ASP A 813 -19.11 4.83 1.60
N GLY A 814 -19.66 5.90 2.21
CA GLY A 814 -19.01 7.20 2.47
C GLY A 814 -18.30 7.97 1.34
N THR A 815 -18.32 7.51 0.09
CA THR A 815 -17.59 8.07 -1.06
C THR A 815 -18.61 8.67 -2.03
N LEU A 816 -18.81 9.98 -1.91
CA LEU A 816 -19.76 10.75 -2.71
C LEU A 816 -19.18 11.01 -4.10
N THR A 817 -19.45 10.09 -5.02
CA THR A 817 -19.22 10.31 -6.46
C THR A 817 -20.46 10.97 -7.07
N VAL A 818 -20.31 11.70 -8.17
CA VAL A 818 -21.46 12.29 -8.89
C VAL A 818 -22.49 11.20 -9.29
N SER A 819 -22.01 9.97 -9.54
CA SER A 819 -22.85 8.79 -9.77
C SER A 819 -23.63 8.35 -8.53
N SER A 820 -23.03 8.25 -7.34
CA SER A 820 -23.77 7.85 -6.12
C SER A 820 -24.77 8.93 -5.72
N LEU A 821 -24.43 10.21 -5.88
CA LEU A 821 -25.37 11.33 -5.70
C LEU A 821 -26.56 11.24 -6.68
N ARG A 822 -26.32 10.93 -7.96
CA ARG A 822 -27.40 10.75 -8.95
C ARG A 822 -28.28 9.54 -8.61
N SER A 823 -27.68 8.41 -8.21
CA SER A 823 -28.39 7.20 -7.78
C SER A 823 -29.23 7.46 -6.53
N ASN A 824 -28.67 8.15 -5.53
CA ASN A 824 -29.37 8.48 -4.29
C ASN A 824 -30.55 9.43 -4.53
N VAL A 825 -30.38 10.46 -5.36
CA VAL A 825 -31.49 11.32 -5.81
C VAL A 825 -32.58 10.48 -6.50
N GLN A 826 -32.18 9.52 -7.34
CA GLN A 826 -33.13 8.63 -8.02
C GLN A 826 -33.86 7.68 -7.03
N TYR A 827 -33.17 7.18 -6.00
CA TYR A 827 -33.77 6.37 -4.95
C TYR A 827 -34.75 7.17 -4.09
N PHE A 828 -34.41 8.39 -3.69
CA PHE A 828 -35.31 9.27 -2.95
C PHE A 828 -36.55 9.63 -3.77
N LEU A 829 -36.41 9.88 -5.07
CA LEU A 829 -37.55 10.12 -5.97
C LEU A 829 -38.46 8.88 -6.10
N LEU A 830 -37.88 7.67 -6.18
CA LEU A 830 -38.65 6.42 -6.23
C LEU A 830 -39.31 6.09 -4.88
N LEU A 831 -38.66 6.41 -3.77
CA LEU A 831 -39.21 6.27 -2.42
C LEU A 831 -40.41 7.21 -2.24
N ALA A 832 -40.28 8.47 -2.68
CA ALA A 832 -41.38 9.44 -2.69
C ALA A 832 -42.57 8.95 -3.52
N ARG A 833 -42.33 8.34 -4.70
CA ARG A 833 -43.40 7.72 -5.52
C ARG A 833 -44.04 6.51 -4.83
N ALA A 834 -43.26 5.72 -4.09
CA ALA A 834 -43.77 4.59 -3.31
C ALA A 834 -44.68 5.06 -2.16
N HIS A 835 -44.31 6.13 -1.45
CA HIS A 835 -45.11 6.74 -0.38
C HIS A 835 -46.37 7.44 -0.92
N TYR A 836 -46.25 8.16 -2.05
CA TYR A 836 -47.39 8.81 -2.74
C TYR A 836 -48.50 7.82 -3.11
N ALA A 837 -48.14 6.60 -3.53
CA ALA A 837 -49.09 5.57 -3.92
C ALA A 837 -49.74 4.83 -2.72
N ASP A 838 -49.23 5.04 -1.50
CA ASP A 838 -49.64 4.35 -0.27
C ASP A 838 -50.52 5.24 0.65
N GLN A 839 -50.26 6.56 0.75
CA GLN A 839 -51.00 7.48 1.64
C GLN A 839 -51.22 8.89 1.05
N GLY A 840 -52.48 9.35 1.00
CA GLY A 840 -52.91 10.52 0.24
C GLY A 840 -52.80 11.91 0.89
N SER A 841 -51.68 12.30 1.51
CA SER A 841 -51.45 13.72 1.92
C SER A 841 -50.06 14.23 1.51
N VAL A 842 -50.06 15.12 0.51
CA VAL A 842 -48.88 15.57 -0.27
C VAL A 842 -48.02 16.63 0.46
N GLN A 843 -48.55 17.34 1.44
CA GLN A 843 -47.91 18.54 2.00
C GLN A 843 -46.90 18.21 3.13
N ASP A 844 -47.36 17.52 4.18
CA ASP A 844 -46.54 17.16 5.36
C ASP A 844 -45.39 16.20 5.03
N THR A 845 -45.51 15.44 3.93
CA THR A 845 -44.46 14.51 3.48
C THR A 845 -43.39 15.24 2.66
N LEU A 846 -43.75 16.26 1.88
CA LEU A 846 -42.80 17.05 1.10
C LEU A 846 -41.94 17.96 2.00
N GLU A 847 -42.50 18.52 3.07
CA GLU A 847 -41.77 19.34 4.05
C GLU A 847 -40.71 18.51 4.78
N LYS A 848 -41.07 17.31 5.25
CA LYS A 848 -40.10 16.37 5.86
C LYS A 848 -38.99 15.96 4.91
N ILE A 849 -39.31 15.67 3.64
CA ILE A 849 -38.32 15.33 2.62
C ILE A 849 -37.35 16.49 2.36
N ARG A 850 -37.84 17.74 2.33
CA ARG A 850 -36.97 18.91 2.13
C ARG A 850 -36.05 19.17 3.31
N LEU A 851 -36.50 18.91 4.53
CA LEU A 851 -35.67 18.99 5.73
C LEU A 851 -34.60 17.90 5.77
N GLU A 852 -34.94 16.66 5.41
CA GLU A 852 -33.96 15.57 5.26
C GLU A 852 -32.95 15.86 4.14
N LEU A 853 -33.41 16.43 3.01
CA LEU A 853 -32.54 16.85 1.91
C LEU A 853 -31.62 18.01 2.31
N ALA A 854 -32.13 18.97 3.08
CA ALA A 854 -31.34 20.08 3.60
C ALA A 854 -30.26 19.60 4.57
N GLN A 855 -30.59 18.67 5.47
CA GLN A 855 -29.62 18.04 6.36
C GLN A 855 -28.55 17.28 5.58
N PHE A 856 -28.94 16.52 4.55
CA PHE A 856 -28.00 15.82 3.68
C PHE A 856 -27.07 16.78 2.92
N TYR A 857 -27.59 17.87 2.34
CA TYR A 857 -26.76 18.87 1.68
C TYR A 857 -25.81 19.56 2.66
N LEU A 858 -26.29 19.80 3.89
CA LEU A 858 -25.48 20.35 4.96
C LEU A 858 -24.35 19.38 5.37
N GLU A 859 -24.61 18.09 5.55
CA GLU A 859 -23.59 17.08 5.84
C GLU A 859 -22.52 17.03 4.73
N ASN A 860 -22.93 17.22 3.48
CA ASN A 860 -22.05 17.14 2.30
C ASN A 860 -21.40 18.46 1.89
N GLY A 861 -21.49 19.52 2.71
CA GLY A 861 -20.76 20.77 2.46
C GLY A 861 -21.44 21.74 1.49
N LYS A 862 -22.65 21.45 1.04
CA LYS A 862 -23.39 22.29 0.08
C LYS A 862 -24.39 23.18 0.79
N THR A 863 -23.89 24.23 1.42
CA THR A 863 -24.67 25.15 2.26
C THR A 863 -25.76 25.90 1.47
N ASP A 864 -25.47 26.33 0.24
CA ASP A 864 -26.41 27.12 -0.58
C ASP A 864 -27.64 26.29 -1.01
N GLU A 865 -27.40 25.03 -1.38
CA GLU A 865 -28.46 24.08 -1.75
C GLU A 865 -29.30 23.71 -0.52
N ALA A 866 -28.66 23.51 0.64
CA ALA A 866 -29.36 23.28 1.91
C ALA A 866 -30.23 24.49 2.30
N LEU A 867 -29.68 25.70 2.18
CA LEU A 867 -30.35 26.96 2.49
C LEU A 867 -31.58 27.17 1.60
N MET A 868 -31.48 26.90 0.30
CA MET A 868 -32.62 26.98 -0.62
C MET A 868 -33.77 26.05 -0.20
N GLN A 869 -33.46 24.82 0.23
CA GLN A 869 -34.49 23.87 0.68
C GLN A 869 -35.17 24.30 1.98
N VAL A 870 -34.39 24.85 2.91
CA VAL A 870 -34.89 25.35 4.20
C VAL A 870 -35.70 26.63 4.03
N GLU A 871 -35.25 27.55 3.19
CA GLU A 871 -35.99 28.79 2.88
C GLU A 871 -37.33 28.50 2.22
N GLU A 872 -37.43 27.48 1.36
CA GLU A 872 -38.72 27.07 0.79
C GLU A 872 -39.70 26.49 1.83
N VAL A 873 -39.19 25.87 2.90
CA VAL A 873 -40.01 25.39 4.03
C VAL A 873 -40.41 26.58 4.92
N LEU A 874 -39.46 27.45 5.27
CA LEU A 874 -39.68 28.65 6.10
C LEU A 874 -40.55 29.71 5.40
N ALA A 875 -40.55 29.77 4.06
CA ALA A 875 -41.43 30.66 3.31
C ALA A 875 -42.91 30.28 3.43
N LYS A 876 -43.21 29.01 3.74
CA LYS A 876 -44.57 28.48 3.93
C LYS A 876 -44.97 28.47 5.39
N ASP A 877 -44.07 28.00 6.25
CA ASP A 877 -44.19 28.06 7.69
C ASP A 877 -42.95 28.72 8.29
N ALA A 878 -43.03 30.04 8.46
CA ALA A 878 -41.96 30.85 9.05
C ALA A 878 -41.63 30.47 10.50
N LEU A 879 -42.45 29.60 11.12
CA LEU A 879 -42.33 29.17 12.51
C LEU A 879 -41.97 27.68 12.65
N HIS A 880 -41.62 26.99 11.56
CA HIS A 880 -41.30 25.56 11.61
C HIS A 880 -40.05 25.31 12.47
N PRO A 881 -40.14 24.56 13.60
CA PRO A 881 -39.02 24.39 14.53
C PRO A 881 -37.82 23.68 13.90
N ASP A 882 -38.06 22.56 13.20
CA ASP A 882 -36.96 21.79 12.59
C ASP A 882 -36.30 22.51 11.41
N ALA A 883 -37.04 23.29 10.62
CA ALA A 883 -36.48 24.14 9.57
C ALA A 883 -35.61 25.26 10.15
N THR A 884 -36.06 25.89 11.23
CA THR A 884 -35.29 26.92 11.95
C THR A 884 -34.01 26.33 12.56
N MET A 885 -34.04 25.06 13.00
CA MET A 885 -32.86 24.34 13.46
C MET A 885 -31.84 24.10 12.35
N VAL A 886 -32.27 23.56 11.21
CA VAL A 886 -31.38 23.36 10.07
C VAL A 886 -30.85 24.69 9.55
N TYR A 887 -31.64 25.76 9.62
CA TYR A 887 -31.19 27.12 9.30
C TYR A 887 -30.08 27.60 10.23
N GLY A 888 -30.26 27.43 11.55
CA GLY A 888 -29.23 27.71 12.54
C GLY A 888 -27.94 26.91 12.29
N ASP A 889 -28.06 25.65 11.90
CA ASP A 889 -26.94 24.77 11.57
C ASP A 889 -26.19 25.19 10.31
N ILE A 890 -26.91 25.65 9.29
CA ILE A 890 -26.31 26.23 8.08
C ILE A 890 -25.47 27.45 8.48
N LYS A 891 -25.98 28.32 9.35
CA LYS A 891 -25.23 29.50 9.82
C LYS A 891 -24.00 29.14 10.67
N LEU A 892 -24.06 28.07 11.45
CA LEU A 892 -22.88 27.54 12.14
C LEU A 892 -21.83 27.05 11.13
N LYS A 893 -22.25 26.38 10.06
CA LYS A 893 -21.35 25.90 9.00
C LYS A 893 -20.76 27.03 8.15
N GLU A 894 -21.50 28.12 7.94
CA GLU A 894 -21.02 29.37 7.34
C GLU A 894 -20.09 30.19 8.26
N GLU A 895 -19.75 29.69 9.46
CA GLU A 895 -18.93 30.36 10.47
C GLU A 895 -19.56 31.65 11.05
N LYS A 896 -20.88 31.83 10.89
CA LYS A 896 -21.65 32.98 11.41
C LYS A 896 -22.29 32.64 12.75
N PHE A 897 -21.47 32.51 13.77
CA PHE A 897 -21.90 32.10 15.11
C PHE A 897 -22.93 33.07 15.72
N ASP A 898 -22.74 34.38 15.59
CA ASP A 898 -23.66 35.38 16.16
C ASP A 898 -25.05 35.33 15.53
N GLU A 899 -25.15 35.20 14.21
CA GLU A 899 -26.44 35.05 13.51
C GLU A 899 -27.14 33.75 13.95
N SER A 900 -26.37 32.67 14.13
CA SER A 900 -26.89 31.40 14.62
C SER A 900 -27.41 31.49 16.06
N VAL A 901 -26.72 32.24 16.93
CA VAL A 901 -27.19 32.50 18.31
C VAL A 901 -28.54 33.19 18.29
N GLU A 902 -28.72 34.25 17.50
CA GLU A 902 -29.99 34.97 17.43
C GLU A 902 -31.14 34.08 16.91
N ILE A 903 -30.86 33.20 15.93
CA ILE A 903 -31.83 32.20 15.43
C ILE A 903 -32.23 31.22 16.53
N PHE A 904 -31.27 30.69 17.30
CA PHE A 904 -31.55 29.75 18.38
C PHE A 904 -32.22 30.40 19.59
N LEU A 905 -31.82 31.60 19.99
CA LEU A 905 -32.48 32.36 21.07
C LEU A 905 -33.94 32.66 20.70
N GLY A 906 -34.20 33.11 19.47
CA GLY A 906 -35.56 33.34 18.98
C GLY A 906 -36.40 32.06 18.87
N LEU A 907 -35.79 30.88 18.71
CA LEU A 907 -36.48 29.59 18.78
C LEU A 907 -36.81 29.21 20.23
N MET A 908 -35.90 29.43 21.16
CA MET A 908 -36.06 29.12 22.59
C MET A 908 -37.12 29.98 23.28
N ASP A 909 -37.27 31.25 22.90
CA ASP A 909 -38.36 32.11 23.40
C ASP A 909 -39.76 31.54 23.09
N ARG A 910 -39.88 30.73 22.03
CA ARG A 910 -41.14 30.16 21.55
C ARG A 910 -41.34 28.70 21.97
N CYS A 911 -40.27 27.93 22.07
CA CYS A 911 -40.27 26.51 22.45
C CYS A 911 -39.37 26.24 23.67
N PRO A 912 -39.63 26.85 24.84
CA PRO A 912 -38.77 26.72 26.03
C PRO A 912 -38.72 25.28 26.60
N ASP A 913 -39.67 24.42 26.25
CA ASP A 913 -39.73 23.04 26.71
C ASP A 913 -38.91 22.06 25.84
N ASN A 914 -38.30 22.51 24.75
CA ASN A 914 -37.47 21.65 23.89
C ASN A 914 -36.01 21.64 24.35
N TYR A 915 -35.66 20.65 25.18
CA TYR A 915 -34.33 20.53 25.75
C TYR A 915 -33.24 20.14 24.74
N VAL A 916 -33.59 19.55 23.58
CA VAL A 916 -32.63 19.29 22.49
C VAL A 916 -32.10 20.61 21.94
N PHE A 917 -32.99 21.59 21.76
CA PHE A 917 -32.63 22.92 21.29
C PHE A 917 -31.86 23.69 22.35
N LEU A 918 -32.26 23.59 23.63
CA LEU A 918 -31.54 24.21 24.74
C LEU A 918 -30.11 23.68 24.84
N ALA A 919 -29.90 22.37 24.74
CA ALA A 919 -28.56 21.77 24.78
C ALA A 919 -27.66 22.30 23.65
N LYS A 920 -28.19 22.38 22.42
CA LYS A 920 -27.47 22.93 21.28
C LYS A 920 -27.20 24.43 21.44
N CYS A 921 -28.17 25.19 21.90
CA CYS A 921 -28.05 26.62 22.16
C CYS A 921 -26.94 26.91 23.19
N ILE A 922 -26.86 26.15 24.30
CA ILE A 922 -25.78 26.28 25.30
C ILE A 922 -24.41 26.05 24.67
N GLN A 923 -24.26 25.06 23.79
CA GLN A 923 -23.01 24.80 23.08
C GLN A 923 -22.63 25.95 22.14
N VAL A 924 -23.59 26.53 21.42
CA VAL A 924 -23.35 27.69 20.54
C VAL A 924 -23.03 28.95 21.35
N LEU A 925 -23.72 29.19 22.46
CA LEU A 925 -23.46 30.31 23.39
C LEU A 925 -22.06 30.22 23.99
N ARG A 926 -21.58 29.03 24.34
CA ARG A 926 -20.18 28.80 24.72
C ARG A 926 -19.24 29.23 23.59
N ARG A 927 -19.45 28.72 22.37
CA ARG A 927 -18.53 28.97 21.24
C ARG A 927 -18.48 30.44 20.81
N SER A 928 -19.55 31.20 21.05
CA SER A 928 -19.65 32.65 20.82
C SER A 928 -19.31 33.52 22.04
N ALA A 929 -18.79 32.92 23.13
CA ALA A 929 -18.45 33.63 24.37
C ALA A 929 -19.61 34.38 25.05
N ARG A 930 -20.86 33.95 24.81
CA ARG A 930 -22.11 34.50 25.40
C ARG A 930 -22.78 33.53 26.39
N LEU A 931 -21.99 32.74 27.11
CA LEU A 931 -22.52 31.70 27.99
C LEU A 931 -23.41 32.24 29.13
N ASP A 932 -23.22 33.50 29.52
CA ASP A 932 -24.03 34.18 30.54
C ASP A 932 -25.52 34.27 30.15
N ASP A 933 -25.85 34.34 28.86
CA ASP A 933 -27.22 34.40 28.35
C ASP A 933 -28.00 33.10 28.65
N ALA A 934 -27.31 31.99 28.91
CA ALA A 934 -27.94 30.71 29.24
C ALA A 934 -28.74 30.75 30.56
N LEU A 935 -28.38 31.64 31.50
CA LEU A 935 -29.13 31.79 32.75
C LEU A 935 -30.55 32.30 32.52
N ALA A 936 -30.74 33.21 31.56
CA ALA A 936 -32.04 33.73 31.19
C ALA A 936 -32.90 32.63 30.54
N LEU A 937 -32.29 31.75 29.73
CA LEU A 937 -32.97 30.60 29.13
C LEU A 937 -33.47 29.62 30.20
N PHE A 938 -32.65 29.29 31.20
CA PHE A 938 -33.08 28.42 32.28
C PHE A 938 -34.24 29.01 33.10
N GLN A 939 -34.24 30.34 33.32
CA GLN A 939 -35.35 31.03 33.96
C GLN A 939 -36.62 30.97 33.09
N ALA A 940 -36.51 31.17 31.78
CA ALA A 940 -37.62 31.05 30.85
C ALA A 940 -38.24 29.64 30.86
N CYS A 941 -37.41 28.59 30.88
CA CYS A 941 -37.87 27.20 31.03
C CYS A 941 -38.61 26.96 32.36
N GLU A 942 -38.06 27.45 33.49
CA GLU A 942 -38.66 27.28 34.82
C GLU A 942 -39.99 28.07 34.97
N HIS A 943 -40.10 29.21 34.28
CA HIS A 943 -41.34 30.00 34.22
C HIS A 943 -42.41 29.36 33.36
N HIS A 944 -42.04 28.77 32.21
CA HIS A 944 -42.98 28.09 31.31
C HIS A 944 -43.47 26.76 31.88
N ASN A 945 -42.54 25.97 32.46
CA ASN A 945 -42.83 24.68 33.07
C ASN A 945 -42.26 24.61 34.49
N HIS A 946 -43.13 24.74 35.50
CA HIS A 946 -42.74 24.63 36.92
C HIS A 946 -42.17 23.25 37.31
N GLY A 947 -42.40 22.21 36.50
CA GLY A 947 -41.83 20.88 36.64
C GLY A 947 -40.48 20.68 35.92
N ALA A 948 -39.98 21.67 35.18
CA ALA A 948 -38.77 21.55 34.36
C ALA A 948 -37.54 21.07 35.16
N THR A 949 -37.42 21.46 36.44
CA THR A 949 -36.31 21.04 37.31
C THR A 949 -36.25 19.53 37.57
N THR A 950 -37.33 18.80 37.30
CA THR A 950 -37.41 17.33 37.41
C THR A 950 -37.19 16.60 36.08
N GLU A 951 -37.25 17.32 34.95
CA GLU A 951 -37.08 16.74 33.61
C GLU A 951 -35.62 16.31 33.37
N PRO A 952 -35.38 15.10 32.80
CA PRO A 952 -34.04 14.63 32.51
C PRO A 952 -33.27 15.53 31.52
N GLY A 953 -33.93 15.99 30.45
CA GLY A 953 -33.31 16.87 29.45
C GLY A 953 -32.88 18.22 30.03
N TYR A 954 -33.70 18.80 30.91
CA TYR A 954 -33.36 20.01 31.65
C TYR A 954 -32.13 19.82 32.55
N ASN A 955 -32.10 18.70 33.29
CA ASN A 955 -30.96 18.37 34.16
C ASN A 955 -29.69 18.06 33.35
N TYR A 956 -29.80 17.47 32.16
CA TYR A 956 -28.66 17.34 31.25
C TYR A 956 -28.13 18.71 30.81
N CYS A 957 -29.01 19.62 30.38
CA CYS A 957 -28.64 20.98 29.97
C CYS A 957 -27.99 21.78 31.11
N LYS A 958 -28.53 21.73 32.33
CA LYS A 958 -27.89 22.33 33.53
C LYS A 958 -26.52 21.71 33.82
N GLY A 959 -26.41 20.39 33.70
CA GLY A 959 -25.14 19.68 33.84
C GLY A 959 -24.07 20.15 32.84
N LEU A 960 -24.46 20.30 31.57
CA LEU A 960 -23.61 20.81 30.50
C LEU A 960 -23.18 22.26 30.73
N TYR A 961 -24.10 23.13 31.16
CA TYR A 961 -23.80 24.51 31.52
C TYR A 961 -22.78 24.60 32.66
N TYR A 962 -23.01 23.91 33.78
CA TYR A 962 -22.09 23.93 34.92
C TYR A 962 -20.72 23.35 34.60
N TRP A 963 -20.65 22.39 33.68
CA TRP A 963 -19.37 21.90 33.16
C TRP A 963 -18.59 23.02 32.46
N HIS A 964 -19.24 23.79 31.58
CA HIS A 964 -18.61 24.90 30.87
C HIS A 964 -18.26 26.10 31.77
N VAL A 965 -18.93 26.24 32.92
CA VAL A 965 -18.63 27.25 33.96
C VAL A 965 -17.60 26.74 34.99
N TYR A 966 -16.96 25.59 34.73
CA TYR A 966 -15.93 24.97 35.59
C TYR A 966 -16.41 24.58 37.00
N ARG A 967 -17.71 24.31 37.16
CA ARG A 967 -18.31 23.83 38.42
C ARG A 967 -18.60 22.32 38.36
N VAL A 968 -17.55 21.53 38.52
CA VAL A 968 -17.55 20.07 38.34
C VAL A 968 -18.57 19.34 39.23
N SER A 969 -18.68 19.73 40.51
CA SER A 969 -19.58 19.08 41.47
C SER A 969 -21.05 19.29 41.11
N GLU A 970 -21.43 20.51 40.73
CA GLU A 970 -22.77 20.87 40.29
C GLU A 970 -23.12 20.19 38.95
N ALA A 971 -22.15 20.13 38.02
CA ALA A 971 -22.29 19.42 36.75
C ALA A 971 -22.62 17.93 36.97
N LEU A 972 -21.80 17.22 37.76
CA LEU A 972 -22.01 15.80 38.06
C LEU A 972 -23.32 15.55 38.82
N PHE A 973 -23.71 16.46 39.73
CA PHE A 973 -24.98 16.36 40.45
C PHE A 973 -26.18 16.37 39.50
N HIS A 974 -26.21 17.30 38.54
CA HIS A 974 -27.30 17.40 37.57
C HIS A 974 -27.28 16.27 36.53
N LEU A 975 -26.10 15.89 36.02
CA LEU A 975 -25.99 14.76 35.08
C LEU A 975 -26.41 13.42 35.71
N ASN A 976 -26.14 13.23 37.00
CA ASN A 976 -26.56 12.04 37.74
C ASN A 976 -28.10 11.89 37.82
N LYS A 977 -28.86 12.99 37.70
CA LYS A 977 -30.33 12.95 37.60
C LYS A 977 -30.81 12.52 36.21
N ALA A 978 -30.07 12.85 35.15
CA ALA A 978 -30.41 12.50 33.77
C ALA A 978 -29.94 11.09 33.35
N ARG A 979 -28.91 10.54 33.99
CA ARG A 979 -28.19 9.32 33.55
C ARG A 979 -29.03 8.05 33.32
N ARG A 980 -30.22 7.94 33.94
CA ARG A 980 -31.09 6.73 33.85
C ARG A 980 -32.19 6.85 32.79
N ASP A 981 -32.30 8.01 32.16
CA ASP A 981 -33.29 8.28 31.14
C ASP A 981 -32.97 7.55 29.82
N ASN A 982 -34.00 7.28 29.01
CA ASN A 982 -33.81 6.57 27.74
C ASN A 982 -33.25 7.46 26.63
N GLU A 983 -33.57 8.76 26.62
CA GLU A 983 -33.14 9.69 25.56
C GLU A 983 -31.82 10.39 25.96
N TRP A 984 -31.75 10.89 27.20
CA TRP A 984 -30.63 11.70 27.68
C TRP A 984 -29.58 10.91 28.47
N GLY A 985 -29.90 9.68 28.88
CA GLY A 985 -29.04 8.86 29.73
C GLY A 985 -27.69 8.55 29.08
N ASP A 986 -27.68 8.22 27.78
CA ASP A 986 -26.46 7.86 27.06
C ASP A 986 -25.48 9.04 26.98
N GLN A 987 -25.97 10.23 26.60
CA GLN A 987 -25.16 11.46 26.54
C GLN A 987 -24.71 11.93 27.94
N ALA A 988 -25.60 11.85 28.93
CA ALA A 988 -25.27 12.21 30.31
C ALA A 988 -24.17 11.31 30.89
N MET A 989 -24.26 9.99 30.67
CA MET A 989 -23.24 9.04 31.14
C MET A 989 -21.89 9.26 30.45
N GLU A 990 -21.87 9.49 29.13
CA GLU A 990 -20.62 9.78 28.41
C GLU A 990 -19.96 11.06 28.95
N LEU A 991 -20.73 12.13 29.11
CA LEU A 991 -20.21 13.39 29.65
C LEU A 991 -19.72 13.21 31.09
N MET A 992 -20.45 12.49 31.95
CA MET A 992 -20.00 12.16 33.31
C MET A 992 -18.68 11.37 33.32
N ILE A 993 -18.51 10.42 32.40
CA ILE A 993 -17.25 9.64 32.29
C ILE A 993 -16.11 10.59 31.90
N ARG A 994 -16.29 11.43 30.87
CA ARG A 994 -15.27 12.40 30.44
C ARG A 994 -14.89 13.37 31.56
N ILE A 995 -15.88 13.90 32.30
CA ILE A 995 -15.65 14.78 33.45
C ILE A 995 -14.87 14.07 34.57
N CYS A 996 -15.22 12.82 34.89
CA CYS A 996 -14.51 12.03 35.90
C CYS A 996 -13.05 11.72 35.52
N LEU A 997 -12.76 11.59 34.22
CA LEU A 997 -11.40 11.32 33.72
C LEU A 997 -10.53 12.59 33.64
N ASN A 998 -11.16 13.76 33.47
CA ASN A 998 -10.47 15.05 33.34
C ASN A 998 -11.30 16.19 33.96
N PRO A 999 -11.38 16.29 35.30
CA PRO A 999 -12.26 17.24 35.98
C PRO A 999 -11.80 18.70 35.79
N ASP A 1000 -10.49 18.93 35.64
CA ASP A 1000 -9.91 20.26 35.50
C ASP A 1000 -9.91 20.75 34.03
N ASN A 1001 -10.40 19.93 33.10
CA ASN A 1001 -10.44 20.17 31.66
C ASN A 1001 -9.04 20.48 31.08
N GLU A 1002 -8.00 19.78 31.56
CA GLU A 1002 -6.63 19.94 31.10
C GLU A 1002 -6.38 19.23 29.76
N VAL A 1003 -5.34 19.65 29.05
CA VAL A 1003 -4.92 18.97 27.81
C VAL A 1003 -4.16 17.70 28.17
N ILE A 1004 -4.80 16.54 28.05
CA ILE A 1004 -4.20 15.24 28.35
C ILE A 1004 -2.95 15.02 27.48
N GLY A 1005 -1.80 14.81 28.12
CA GLY A 1005 -0.49 14.67 27.46
C GLY A 1005 0.15 16.00 27.03
N GLY A 1006 -0.46 17.12 27.40
CA GLY A 1006 0.13 18.45 27.30
C GLY A 1006 1.14 18.68 28.41
N GLU A 1007 2.25 19.29 28.07
CA GLU A 1007 3.49 19.11 28.80
C GLU A 1007 4.10 20.50 29.13
N VAL A 1008 3.64 21.58 28.47
CA VAL A 1008 4.17 22.97 28.58
C VAL A 1008 4.02 23.53 29.99
N PHE A 1009 2.96 23.14 30.69
CA PHE A 1009 2.62 23.61 32.02
C PHE A 1009 2.94 22.59 33.12
N GLU A 1010 3.62 21.49 32.78
CA GLU A 1010 4.18 20.55 33.75
C GLU A 1010 5.58 21.04 34.16
N THR A 1011 5.69 21.92 35.16
CA THR A 1011 7.00 22.33 35.71
C THR A 1011 7.24 21.75 37.12
N PRO A 1012 8.49 21.34 37.45
CA PRO A 1012 8.79 20.69 38.73
C PRO A 1012 8.57 21.59 39.97
N GLN A 1013 8.52 22.92 39.79
CA GLN A 1013 8.19 23.87 40.86
C GLN A 1013 6.69 23.91 41.18
N GLU A 1014 5.83 23.64 40.20
CA GLU A 1014 4.37 23.47 40.41
C GLU A 1014 4.08 22.06 40.99
N GLU A 1015 4.85 21.03 40.64
CA GLU A 1015 4.80 19.68 41.28
C GLU A 1015 5.17 19.73 42.77
N TRP A 1016 6.17 20.52 43.17
CA TRP A 1016 6.54 20.72 44.58
C TRP A 1016 5.45 21.43 45.40
N SER A 1017 4.58 22.15 44.71
CA SER A 1017 3.55 23.02 45.28
C SER A 1017 2.18 22.34 45.37
N MET A 1018 1.82 21.53 44.36
CA MET A 1018 0.57 20.74 44.35
C MET A 1018 0.67 19.42 45.12
N SER A 1019 1.87 18.87 45.31
CA SER A 1019 2.10 17.65 46.11
C SER A 1019 1.90 17.84 47.62
N GLN A 1020 1.92 19.07 48.15
CA GLN A 1020 1.56 19.35 49.55
C GLN A 1020 0.05 19.34 49.80
N LEU A 1021 -0.77 19.55 48.76
CA LEU A 1021 -2.21 19.31 48.81
C LEU A 1021 -2.46 17.83 48.49
N GLY A 1022 -2.15 16.93 49.42
CA GLY A 1022 -2.19 15.45 49.30
C GLY A 1022 -3.54 14.80 48.93
N GLY A 1023 -4.47 15.55 48.32
CA GLY A 1023 -5.73 15.08 47.76
C GLY A 1023 -5.79 15.00 46.24
N ALA A 1024 -4.81 15.53 45.47
CA ALA A 1024 -4.89 15.54 44.00
C ALA A 1024 -4.79 14.12 43.38
N GLU A 1025 -3.76 13.35 43.72
CA GLU A 1025 -3.61 11.96 43.27
C GLU A 1025 -4.78 11.07 43.73
N HIS A 1026 -5.30 11.32 44.94
CA HIS A 1026 -6.45 10.59 45.47
C HIS A 1026 -7.73 10.94 44.70
N ARG A 1027 -7.95 12.21 44.32
CA ARG A 1027 -9.10 12.64 43.50
C ARG A 1027 -9.03 12.06 42.10
N GLU A 1028 -7.86 12.06 41.46
CA GLU A 1028 -7.67 11.44 40.14
C GLU A 1028 -7.96 9.93 40.18
N GLN A 1029 -7.45 9.21 41.18
CA GLN A 1029 -7.71 7.77 41.35
C GLN A 1029 -9.18 7.47 41.64
N VAL A 1030 -9.86 8.28 42.46
CA VAL A 1030 -11.29 8.15 42.73
C VAL A 1030 -12.12 8.48 41.47
N GLY A 1031 -11.70 9.47 40.67
CA GLY A 1031 -12.30 9.81 39.37
C GLY A 1031 -12.22 8.65 38.38
N VAL A 1032 -11.05 8.03 38.22
CA VAL A 1032 -10.84 6.86 37.36
C VAL A 1032 -11.68 5.66 37.83
N ALA A 1033 -11.73 5.38 39.14
CA ALA A 1033 -12.54 4.29 39.68
C ALA A 1033 -14.05 4.53 39.44
N THR A 1034 -14.49 5.77 39.58
CA THR A 1034 -15.89 6.17 39.32
C THR A 1034 -16.23 6.04 37.83
N ALA A 1035 -15.35 6.50 36.94
CA ALA A 1035 -15.49 6.35 35.49
C ALA A 1035 -15.56 4.88 35.07
N GLN A 1036 -14.70 4.01 35.61
CA GLN A 1036 -14.74 2.57 35.34
C GLN A 1036 -16.06 1.91 35.76
N ASN A 1037 -16.68 2.37 36.85
CA ASN A 1037 -17.98 1.87 37.29
C ASN A 1037 -19.11 2.37 36.38
N LEU A 1038 -19.08 3.64 35.96
CA LEU A 1038 -20.04 4.20 35.02
C LEU A 1038 -19.98 3.50 33.66
N VAL A 1039 -18.78 3.19 33.15
CA VAL A 1039 -18.61 2.44 31.89
C VAL A 1039 -19.21 1.03 31.97
N LYS A 1040 -19.18 0.37 33.13
CA LYS A 1040 -19.84 -0.93 33.34
C LYS A 1040 -21.37 -0.83 33.36
N GLU A 1041 -21.91 0.29 33.83
CA GLU A 1041 -23.34 0.61 33.84
C GLU A 1041 -23.83 1.03 32.44
N PHE A 1042 -22.94 1.59 31.62
CA PHE A 1042 -23.23 2.12 30.28
C PHE A 1042 -23.71 1.02 29.31
N ARG A 1043 -24.98 1.12 28.89
CA ARG A 1043 -25.61 0.23 27.91
C ARG A 1043 -26.36 1.06 26.88
N PRO A 1044 -25.72 1.47 25.76
CA PRO A 1044 -26.32 2.40 24.80
C PRO A 1044 -27.59 1.79 24.17
N ARG A 1045 -28.71 2.52 24.25
CA ARG A 1045 -30.05 2.00 23.86
C ARG A 1045 -30.52 2.49 22.50
N HIS A 1046 -30.09 3.68 22.07
CA HIS A 1046 -30.57 4.31 20.82
C HIS A 1046 -29.86 3.85 19.54
N GLY A 1047 -30.65 3.67 18.47
CA GLY A 1047 -30.38 4.01 17.07
C GLY A 1047 -29.22 3.40 16.26
N LEU A 1048 -28.20 2.81 16.88
CA LEU A 1048 -26.97 2.45 16.16
C LEU A 1048 -26.93 0.97 15.78
N SER A 1049 -26.42 0.68 14.58
CA SER A 1049 -26.08 -0.68 14.15
C SER A 1049 -25.18 -1.36 15.18
N GLY A 1050 -25.25 -2.69 15.31
CA GLY A 1050 -24.57 -3.43 16.37
C GLY A 1050 -23.06 -3.16 16.50
N GLY A 1051 -22.40 -2.77 15.40
CA GLY A 1051 -20.98 -2.39 15.37
C GLY A 1051 -20.68 -1.07 16.09
N GLN A 1052 -21.37 0.02 15.75
CA GLN A 1052 -21.11 1.35 16.31
C GLN A 1052 -21.33 1.43 17.84
N ARG A 1053 -22.21 0.58 18.39
CA ARG A 1053 -22.41 0.45 19.84
C ARG A 1053 -21.20 -0.14 20.55
N SER A 1054 -20.59 -1.18 19.95
CA SER A 1054 -19.40 -1.83 20.48
C SER A 1054 -18.20 -0.88 20.48
N ASP A 1055 -18.08 -0.07 19.42
CA ASP A 1055 -16.95 0.82 19.21
C ASP A 1055 -16.90 1.96 20.24
N ARG A 1056 -18.05 2.59 20.55
CA ARG A 1056 -18.14 3.66 21.57
C ARG A 1056 -17.81 3.16 22.97
N ILE A 1057 -18.28 1.98 23.36
CA ILE A 1057 -17.94 1.38 24.66
C ILE A 1057 -16.44 1.08 24.71
N THR A 1058 -15.89 0.54 23.62
CA THR A 1058 -14.46 0.22 23.51
C THR A 1058 -13.60 1.49 23.62
N LEU A 1059 -14.02 2.60 23.03
CA LEU A 1059 -13.35 3.90 23.18
C LEU A 1059 -13.29 4.34 24.64
N LEU A 1060 -14.44 4.38 25.34
CA LEU A 1060 -14.52 4.83 26.74
C LEU A 1060 -13.72 3.92 27.69
N VAL A 1061 -13.74 2.60 27.49
CA VAL A 1061 -12.93 1.65 28.26
C VAL A 1061 -11.43 1.96 28.10
N ASN A 1062 -10.98 2.20 26.88
CA ASN A 1062 -9.57 2.46 26.61
C ASN A 1062 -9.11 3.86 27.07
N LEU A 1063 -10.00 4.86 27.06
CA LEU A 1063 -9.73 6.16 27.70
C LEU A 1063 -9.56 6.02 29.22
N CYS A 1064 -10.39 5.21 29.89
CA CYS A 1064 -10.20 4.87 31.31
C CYS A 1064 -8.86 4.17 31.57
N LEU A 1065 -8.39 3.32 30.66
CA LEU A 1065 -7.08 2.67 30.78
C LEU A 1065 -5.94 3.69 30.66
N MET A 1066 -6.04 4.64 29.72
CA MET A 1066 -5.05 5.72 29.58
C MET A 1066 -4.97 6.60 30.83
N ALA A 1067 -6.11 6.92 31.43
CA ALA A 1067 -6.17 7.77 32.62
C ALA A 1067 -5.50 7.14 33.86
N THR A 1068 -5.24 5.83 33.88
CA THR A 1068 -4.46 5.19 34.96
C THR A 1068 -2.98 5.59 34.97
N ARG A 1069 -2.49 6.25 33.89
CA ARG A 1069 -1.08 6.62 33.66
C ARG A 1069 -0.08 5.44 33.74
N ASP A 1070 -0.55 4.19 33.82
CA ASP A 1070 0.31 3.00 33.75
C ASP A 1070 0.72 2.74 32.29
N PRO A 1071 2.03 2.71 31.96
CA PRO A 1071 2.50 2.47 30.61
C PRO A 1071 1.97 1.16 30.01
N LYS A 1072 1.71 0.12 30.82
CA LYS A 1072 1.13 -1.15 30.33
C LYS A 1072 -0.31 -0.97 29.86
N HIS A 1073 -1.11 -0.23 30.63
CA HIS A 1073 -2.49 0.08 30.25
C HIS A 1073 -2.55 0.99 29.04
N ILE A 1074 -1.66 1.99 28.96
CA ILE A 1074 -1.58 2.90 27.80
C ILE A 1074 -1.18 2.13 26.53
N GLN A 1075 -0.23 1.20 26.61
CA GLN A 1075 0.14 0.36 25.46
C GLN A 1075 -1.01 -0.55 24.99
N ARG A 1076 -1.79 -1.10 25.92
CA ARG A 1076 -2.98 -1.91 25.59
C ARG A 1076 -4.06 -1.05 24.94
N ALA A 1077 -4.32 0.14 25.47
CA ALA A 1077 -5.25 1.09 24.88
C ALA A 1077 -4.80 1.50 23.46
N LEU A 1078 -3.50 1.76 23.27
CA LEU A 1078 -2.92 2.08 21.97
C LEU A 1078 -3.12 0.95 20.95
N GLN A 1079 -2.91 -0.31 21.36
CA GLN A 1079 -3.18 -1.47 20.49
C GLN A 1079 -4.65 -1.52 20.05
N ALA A 1080 -5.58 -1.35 21.01
CA ALA A 1080 -7.00 -1.32 20.70
C ALA A 1080 -7.37 -0.17 19.75
N PHE A 1081 -6.80 1.03 19.93
CA PHE A 1081 -7.03 2.13 18.99
C PHE A 1081 -6.42 1.88 17.61
N THR A 1082 -5.26 1.21 17.52
CA THR A 1082 -4.69 0.84 16.21
C THR A 1082 -5.56 -0.18 15.47
N GLU A 1083 -6.15 -1.14 16.18
CA GLU A 1083 -7.10 -2.10 15.60
C GLU A 1083 -8.37 -1.40 15.11
N LEU A 1084 -8.95 -0.51 15.92
CA LEU A 1084 -10.12 0.28 15.54
C LEU A 1084 -9.84 1.28 14.41
N ALA A 1085 -8.64 1.85 14.36
CA ALA A 1085 -8.24 2.74 13.27
C ALA A 1085 -8.00 1.99 11.95
N SER A 1086 -7.77 0.68 12.00
CA SER A 1086 -7.63 -0.16 10.79
C SER A 1086 -8.97 -0.49 10.13
N THR A 1087 -10.08 -0.49 10.90
CA THR A 1087 -11.42 -0.75 10.38
C THR A 1087 -12.10 0.53 9.86
N GLN A 1088 -11.80 1.69 10.45
CA GLN A 1088 -12.34 2.99 10.03
C GLN A 1088 -11.20 4.00 9.83
N VAL A 1089 -10.79 4.17 8.56
CA VAL A 1089 -9.69 5.06 8.20
C VAL A 1089 -10.08 6.52 8.50
N ASN A 1090 -9.22 7.24 9.22
CA ASN A 1090 -9.35 8.66 9.59
C ASN A 1090 -10.44 9.03 10.62
N ASN A 1091 -10.86 8.09 11.47
CA ASN A 1091 -11.77 8.44 12.56
C ASN A 1091 -11.08 9.34 13.62
N VAL A 1092 -11.59 10.56 13.80
CA VAL A 1092 -10.97 11.65 14.59
C VAL A 1092 -10.74 11.31 16.06
N PRO A 1093 -11.71 10.74 16.82
CA PRO A 1093 -11.54 10.43 18.23
C PRO A 1093 -10.44 9.38 18.48
N TYR A 1094 -10.27 8.40 17.57
CA TYR A 1094 -9.23 7.38 17.70
C TYR A 1094 -7.85 7.96 17.44
N LEU A 1095 -7.71 8.80 16.41
CA LEU A 1095 -6.45 9.47 16.12
C LEU A 1095 -6.03 10.45 17.23
N LEU A 1096 -6.99 11.16 17.83
CA LEU A 1096 -6.75 12.00 19.00
C LEU A 1096 -6.29 11.14 20.19
N ALA A 1097 -7.01 10.07 20.51
CA ALA A 1097 -6.67 9.18 21.62
C ALA A 1097 -5.29 8.51 21.42
N MET A 1098 -4.94 8.13 20.19
CA MET A 1098 -3.60 7.66 19.84
C MET A 1098 -2.54 8.75 20.03
N GLY A 1099 -2.82 9.99 19.61
CA GLY A 1099 -1.96 11.14 19.83
C GLY A 1099 -1.67 11.38 21.31
N GLN A 1100 -2.72 11.38 22.13
CA GLN A 1100 -2.65 11.49 23.59
C GLN A 1100 -1.88 10.31 24.21
N ALA A 1101 -2.14 9.06 23.78
CA ALA A 1101 -1.42 7.88 24.27
C ALA A 1101 0.08 7.93 23.93
N PHE A 1102 0.44 8.37 22.72
CA PHE A 1102 1.84 8.56 22.35
C PHE A 1102 2.50 9.68 23.16
N MET A 1103 1.79 10.76 23.48
CA MET A 1103 2.31 11.81 24.37
C MET A 1103 2.55 11.28 25.79
N LEU A 1104 1.59 10.54 26.37
CA LEU A 1104 1.76 9.91 27.69
C LEU A 1104 2.91 8.89 27.73
N LEU A 1105 3.20 8.22 26.61
CA LEU A 1105 4.36 7.32 26.46
C LEU A 1105 5.67 8.06 26.12
N LYS A 1106 5.68 9.39 26.09
CA LYS A 1106 6.83 10.24 25.72
C LYS A 1106 7.35 9.99 24.30
N GLN A 1107 6.47 9.59 23.38
CA GLN A 1107 6.75 9.35 21.95
C GLN A 1107 6.27 10.53 21.08
N THR A 1108 6.77 11.73 21.36
CA THR A 1108 6.35 13.00 20.72
C THR A 1108 6.36 12.98 19.18
N PRO A 1109 7.35 12.38 18.47
CA PRO A 1109 7.34 12.36 17.01
C PRO A 1109 6.16 11.58 16.42
N ARG A 1110 5.78 10.46 17.05
CA ARG A 1110 4.65 9.61 16.63
C ARG A 1110 3.32 10.29 16.94
N ALA A 1111 3.20 10.90 18.11
CA ALA A 1111 2.05 11.72 18.47
C ALA A 1111 1.81 12.84 17.45
N ARG A 1112 2.86 13.61 17.14
CA ARG A 1112 2.81 14.70 16.16
C ARG A 1112 2.36 14.23 14.77
N ASN A 1113 2.81 13.06 14.33
CA ASN A 1113 2.38 12.52 13.03
C ASN A 1113 0.89 12.18 13.00
N GLN A 1114 0.32 11.65 14.08
CA GLN A 1114 -1.12 11.40 14.15
C GLN A 1114 -1.92 12.70 14.25
N LEU A 1115 -1.50 13.65 15.10
CA LEU A 1115 -2.18 14.94 15.27
C LEU A 1115 -2.14 15.80 14.01
N LYS A 1116 -1.05 15.76 13.23
CA LYS A 1116 -0.97 16.44 11.92
C LYS A 1116 -1.98 15.92 10.88
N ARG A 1117 -2.47 14.69 11.03
CA ARG A 1117 -3.55 14.19 10.15
C ARG A 1117 -4.85 14.92 10.45
N LEU A 1118 -5.10 15.25 11.72
CA LEU A 1118 -6.30 15.94 12.18
C LEU A 1118 -6.37 17.41 11.76
N THR A 1119 -5.25 18.06 11.44
CA THR A 1119 -5.28 19.45 10.94
C THR A 1119 -5.85 19.59 9.53
N LYS A 1120 -5.85 18.50 8.76
CA LYS A 1120 -6.41 18.43 7.39
C LYS A 1120 -7.90 18.11 7.36
N VAL A 1121 -8.47 17.65 8.48
CA VAL A 1121 -9.90 17.35 8.58
C VAL A 1121 -10.68 18.66 8.67
N GLU A 1122 -11.77 18.76 7.91
CA GLU A 1122 -12.67 19.90 7.97
C GLU A 1122 -13.39 19.96 9.33
N TRP A 1123 -13.60 21.17 9.83
CA TRP A 1123 -14.32 21.33 11.09
C TRP A 1123 -15.79 20.95 10.90
N SER A 1124 -16.30 20.09 11.79
CA SER A 1124 -17.71 19.71 11.83
C SER A 1124 -18.22 19.80 13.27
N TRP A 1125 -19.54 19.95 13.40
CA TRP A 1125 -20.19 20.08 14.71
C TRP A 1125 -19.94 18.87 15.62
N GLU A 1126 -20.08 17.65 15.07
CA GLU A 1126 -19.93 16.40 15.82
C GLU A 1126 -18.49 16.16 16.30
N LEU A 1127 -17.50 16.61 15.54
CA LEU A 1127 -16.07 16.41 15.82
C LEU A 1127 -15.44 17.61 16.52
N SER A 1128 -16.24 18.62 16.85
CA SER A 1128 -15.76 19.94 17.24
C SER A 1128 -14.90 19.94 18.51
N GLU A 1129 -15.27 19.18 19.54
CA GLU A 1129 -14.50 19.06 20.79
C GLU A 1129 -13.18 18.28 20.58
N ASP A 1130 -13.23 17.20 19.79
CA ASP A 1130 -12.06 16.35 19.55
C ASP A 1130 -11.03 17.05 18.62
N LEU A 1131 -11.49 17.86 17.66
CA LEU A 1131 -10.61 18.70 16.84
C LEU A 1131 -9.98 19.84 17.65
N GLU A 1132 -10.75 20.50 18.52
CA GLU A 1132 -10.24 21.56 19.40
C GLU A 1132 -9.12 21.02 20.31
N THR A 1133 -9.36 19.89 20.97
CA THR A 1133 -8.37 19.24 21.82
C THR A 1133 -7.15 18.75 21.05
N ALA A 1134 -7.33 18.25 19.82
CA ALA A 1134 -6.21 17.87 18.94
C ALA A 1134 -5.32 19.07 18.56
N TRP A 1135 -5.93 20.21 18.22
CA TRP A 1135 -5.19 21.44 17.88
C TRP A 1135 -4.45 22.00 19.10
N LEU A 1136 -5.08 22.01 20.28
CA LEU A 1136 -4.43 22.42 21.53
C LEU A 1136 -3.24 21.51 21.89
N LEU A 1137 -3.37 20.19 21.75
CA LEU A 1137 -2.28 19.26 22.03
C LEU A 1137 -1.14 19.40 21.00
N LEU A 1138 -1.46 19.64 19.73
CA LEU A 1138 -0.46 19.89 18.71
C LEU A 1138 0.25 21.24 18.92
N ALA A 1139 -0.48 22.26 19.37
CA ALA A 1139 0.10 23.55 19.75
C ALA A 1139 1.06 23.39 20.93
N ASP A 1140 0.69 22.62 21.97
CA ASP A 1140 1.58 22.28 23.10
C ASP A 1140 2.91 21.67 22.64
N VAL A 1141 2.85 20.68 21.73
CA VAL A 1141 4.03 20.06 21.11
C VAL A 1141 4.90 21.09 20.38
N TYR A 1142 4.29 22.04 19.66
CA TYR A 1142 5.04 23.08 18.95
C TYR A 1142 5.65 24.14 19.87
N ILE A 1143 4.93 24.56 20.92
CA ILE A 1143 5.43 25.48 21.95
C ILE A 1143 6.67 24.88 22.62
N LYS A 1144 6.64 23.59 22.99
CA LYS A 1144 7.82 22.89 23.51
C LYS A 1144 8.98 22.83 22.53
N SER A 1145 8.69 22.69 21.24
CA SER A 1145 9.72 22.70 20.20
C SER A 1145 10.25 24.10 19.85
N GLY A 1146 9.75 25.16 20.49
CA GLY A 1146 10.13 26.56 20.24
C GLY A 1146 9.55 27.15 18.95
N LYS A 1147 8.55 26.50 18.34
CA LYS A 1147 7.92 26.94 17.07
C LYS A 1147 6.64 27.72 17.35
N TYR A 1148 6.80 28.95 17.85
CA TYR A 1148 5.67 29.77 18.32
C TYR A 1148 4.73 30.19 17.20
N ASP A 1149 5.21 30.51 15.99
CA ASP A 1149 4.37 30.95 14.87
C ASP A 1149 3.29 29.90 14.53
N ILE A 1150 3.71 28.65 14.33
CA ILE A 1150 2.81 27.54 13.98
C ILE A 1150 1.85 27.24 15.14
N ALA A 1151 2.32 27.38 16.40
CA ALA A 1151 1.46 27.22 17.56
C ALA A 1151 0.40 28.32 17.60
N CYS A 1152 0.76 29.58 17.35
CA CYS A 1152 -0.17 30.70 17.30
C CYS A 1152 -1.25 30.51 16.23
N ASP A 1153 -0.91 30.02 15.04
CA ASP A 1153 -1.89 29.74 13.99
C ASP A 1153 -2.93 28.70 14.42
N LEU A 1154 -2.47 27.63 15.10
CA LEU A 1154 -3.36 26.60 15.63
C LEU A 1154 -4.24 27.13 16.77
N LEU A 1155 -3.70 27.96 17.65
CA LEU A 1155 -4.44 28.58 18.75
C LEU A 1155 -5.47 29.60 18.25
N GLN A 1156 -5.12 30.41 17.24
CA GLN A 1156 -6.07 31.31 16.57
C GLN A 1156 -7.18 30.54 15.88
N ARG A 1157 -6.87 29.38 15.28
CA ARG A 1157 -7.88 28.48 14.71
C ARG A 1157 -8.82 27.94 15.80
N CYS A 1158 -8.33 27.57 16.99
CA CYS A 1158 -9.19 27.21 18.12
C CYS A 1158 -10.11 28.36 18.52
N ILE A 1159 -9.57 29.58 18.69
CA ILE A 1159 -10.34 30.76 19.09
C ILE A 1159 -11.40 31.14 18.05
N LYS A 1160 -11.10 30.97 16.75
CA LYS A 1160 -12.04 31.22 15.65
C LYS A 1160 -13.32 30.38 15.80
N TYR A 1161 -13.20 29.10 16.14
CA TYR A 1161 -14.34 28.17 16.27
C TYR A 1161 -14.89 28.05 17.69
N ASN A 1162 -14.15 28.53 18.69
CA ASN A 1162 -14.57 28.59 20.08
C ASN A 1162 -13.92 29.79 20.77
N GLN A 1163 -14.63 30.92 20.77
CA GLN A 1163 -14.14 32.17 21.35
C GLN A 1163 -13.99 32.12 22.87
N SER A 1164 -14.63 31.16 23.55
CA SER A 1164 -14.51 30.94 25.01
C SER A 1164 -13.41 29.93 25.38
N CYS A 1165 -12.58 29.48 24.43
CA CYS A 1165 -11.54 28.49 24.70
C CYS A 1165 -10.45 29.06 25.63
N SER A 1166 -10.65 28.91 26.95
CA SER A 1166 -9.75 29.41 27.99
C SER A 1166 -8.30 28.95 27.81
N ARG A 1167 -8.12 27.68 27.43
CA ARG A 1167 -6.80 27.07 27.25
C ARG A 1167 -6.04 27.62 26.04
N ALA A 1168 -6.74 28.00 24.97
CA ALA A 1168 -6.10 28.63 23.82
C ALA A 1168 -5.50 29.98 24.22
N TYR A 1169 -6.25 30.79 24.97
CA TYR A 1169 -5.76 32.06 25.52
C TYR A 1169 -4.62 31.85 26.52
N GLU A 1170 -4.67 30.81 27.35
CA GLU A 1170 -3.59 30.49 28.29
C GLU A 1170 -2.27 30.16 27.56
N TYR A 1171 -2.32 29.36 26.50
CA TYR A 1171 -1.14 29.08 25.66
C TYR A 1171 -0.64 30.35 24.94
N MET A 1172 -1.54 31.20 24.43
CA MET A 1172 -1.14 32.48 23.83
C MET A 1172 -0.46 33.39 24.86
N GLY A 1173 -1.01 33.49 26.07
CA GLY A 1173 -0.41 34.21 27.19
C GLY A 1173 0.99 33.68 27.52
N TYR A 1174 1.17 32.36 27.54
CA TYR A 1174 2.48 31.74 27.78
C TYR A 1174 3.50 32.07 26.69
N ILE A 1175 3.10 32.02 25.42
CA ILE A 1175 3.97 32.40 24.30
C ILE A 1175 4.42 33.87 24.47
N ARG A 1176 3.49 34.78 24.75
CA ARG A 1176 3.80 36.21 24.98
C ARG A 1176 4.67 36.44 26.21
N GLU A 1177 4.48 35.65 27.28
CA GLU A 1177 5.34 35.69 28.46
C GLU A 1177 6.78 35.27 28.12
N LYS A 1178 6.96 34.22 27.30
CA LYS A 1178 8.28 33.79 26.80
C LYS A 1178 8.93 34.80 25.86
N GLU A 1179 8.14 35.57 25.13
CA GLU A 1179 8.59 36.70 24.32
C GLU A 1179 8.88 37.98 25.14
N HIS A 1180 8.67 37.95 26.47
CA HIS A 1180 8.78 39.10 27.37
C HIS A 1180 7.77 40.24 27.13
N SER A 1181 6.69 40.00 26.37
CA SER A 1181 5.58 40.95 26.25
C SER A 1181 4.56 40.75 27.38
N TYR A 1182 4.90 41.24 28.58
CA TYR A 1182 4.08 41.06 29.79
C TYR A 1182 2.70 41.74 29.71
N HIS A 1183 2.57 42.83 28.95
CA HIS A 1183 1.28 43.48 28.70
C HIS A 1183 0.35 42.57 27.91
N ASP A 1184 0.78 42.10 26.74
CA ASP A 1184 -0.05 41.26 25.88
C ASP A 1184 -0.34 39.91 26.54
N ALA A 1185 0.64 39.37 27.29
CA ALA A 1185 0.44 38.18 28.11
C ALA A 1185 -0.67 38.38 29.15
N SER A 1186 -0.72 39.54 29.83
CA SER A 1186 -1.77 39.84 30.81
C SER A 1186 -3.16 39.91 30.19
N VAL A 1187 -3.31 40.44 28.97
CA VAL A 1187 -4.59 40.49 28.25
C VAL A 1187 -5.11 39.07 27.96
N PHE A 1188 -4.24 38.19 27.44
CA PHE A 1188 -4.63 36.82 27.15
C PHE A 1188 -4.90 36.01 28.43
N TYR A 1189 -4.12 36.20 29.49
CA TYR A 1189 -4.39 35.54 30.77
C TYR A 1189 -5.67 36.04 31.44
N ASP A 1190 -6.05 37.32 31.28
CA ASP A 1190 -7.31 37.85 31.80
C ASP A 1190 -8.51 37.23 31.07
N GLN A 1191 -8.44 37.09 29.75
CA GLN A 1191 -9.44 36.37 28.96
C GLN A 1191 -9.53 34.89 29.36
N ALA A 1192 -8.39 34.21 29.51
CA ALA A 1192 -8.36 32.83 29.99
C ALA A 1192 -9.02 32.69 31.36
N TRP A 1193 -8.72 33.61 32.29
CA TRP A 1193 -9.28 33.58 33.64
C TRP A 1193 -10.78 33.89 33.64
N LEU A 1194 -11.23 34.86 32.84
CA LEU A 1194 -12.65 35.18 32.66
C LEU A 1194 -13.46 33.96 32.20
N TYR A 1195 -12.99 33.24 31.17
CA TYR A 1195 -13.70 32.09 30.62
C TYR A 1195 -13.63 30.84 31.51
N THR A 1196 -12.74 30.81 32.51
CA THR A 1196 -12.80 29.81 33.62
C THR A 1196 -13.72 30.24 34.76
N ASN A 1197 -14.55 31.26 34.55
CA ASN A 1197 -15.37 31.92 35.57
C ASN A 1197 -14.55 32.38 36.79
N ARG A 1198 -13.26 32.71 36.56
CA ARG A 1198 -12.27 33.12 37.57
C ARG A 1198 -12.00 32.09 38.68
N VAL A 1199 -12.37 30.83 38.46
CA VAL A 1199 -12.20 29.75 39.44
C VAL A 1199 -10.79 29.15 39.39
N ASN A 1200 -10.13 29.15 38.23
CA ASN A 1200 -8.84 28.47 38.09
C ASN A 1200 -7.68 29.28 38.75
N PRO A 1201 -7.06 28.78 39.84
CA PRO A 1201 -6.04 29.53 40.57
C PRO A 1201 -4.69 29.61 39.83
N SER A 1202 -4.35 28.65 38.97
CA SER A 1202 -3.07 28.66 38.23
C SER A 1202 -3.02 29.77 37.19
N VAL A 1203 -4.12 29.95 36.46
CA VAL A 1203 -4.28 31.06 35.50
C VAL A 1203 -4.30 32.40 36.26
N GLY A 1204 -5.00 32.48 37.39
CA GLY A 1204 -5.01 33.66 38.25
C GLY A 1204 -3.62 34.04 38.79
N PHE A 1205 -2.80 33.06 39.17
CA PHE A 1205 -1.42 33.29 39.59
C PHE A 1205 -0.56 33.87 38.46
N ARG A 1206 -0.64 33.30 37.25
CA ARG A 1206 0.11 33.79 36.07
C ARG A 1206 -0.35 35.17 35.64
N LEU A 1207 -1.65 35.45 35.71
CA LEU A 1207 -2.18 36.79 35.48
C LEU A 1207 -1.62 37.80 36.48
N ALA A 1208 -1.66 37.49 37.77
CA ALA A 1208 -1.11 38.36 38.82
C ALA A 1208 0.40 38.56 38.68
N PHE A 1209 1.14 37.53 38.28
CA PHE A 1209 2.57 37.63 37.99
C PHE A 1209 2.85 38.58 36.82
N ASN A 1210 2.11 38.47 35.72
CA ASN A 1210 2.28 39.33 34.55
C ASN A 1210 1.87 40.79 34.85
N TYR A 1211 0.78 41.02 35.61
CA TYR A 1211 0.41 42.37 36.08
C TYR A 1211 1.49 42.98 37.00
N LEU A 1212 2.11 42.19 37.88
CA LEU A 1212 3.22 42.66 38.73
C LEU A 1212 4.42 43.10 37.88
N LYS A 1213 4.79 42.32 36.86
CA LYS A 1213 5.89 42.63 35.94
C LYS A 1213 5.60 43.86 35.09
N PHE A 1214 4.34 44.04 34.70
CA PHE A 1214 3.83 45.20 33.98
C PHE A 1214 3.53 46.42 34.89
N LYS A 1215 3.78 46.31 36.21
CA LYS A 1215 3.60 47.37 37.23
C LYS A 1215 2.15 47.82 37.47
N GLN A 1216 1.17 46.98 37.15
CA GLN A 1216 -0.23 47.17 37.49
C GLN A 1216 -0.52 46.59 38.88
N TYR A 1217 -0.10 47.32 39.92
CA TYR A 1217 -0.10 46.81 41.29
C TYR A 1217 -1.50 46.69 41.90
N ASN A 1218 -2.47 47.52 41.51
CA ASN A 1218 -3.83 47.46 42.04
C ASN A 1218 -4.56 46.22 41.53
N GLU A 1219 -4.50 45.99 40.22
CA GLU A 1219 -5.07 44.85 39.51
C GLU A 1219 -4.43 43.54 40.00
N THR A 1220 -3.11 43.54 40.22
CA THR A 1220 -2.39 42.41 40.85
C THR A 1220 -2.99 42.05 42.21
N ILE A 1221 -3.23 43.03 43.08
CA ILE A 1221 -3.77 42.81 44.43
C ILE A 1221 -5.19 42.26 44.37
N GLU A 1222 -6.03 42.76 43.46
CA GLU A 1222 -7.41 42.28 43.27
C GLU A 1222 -7.45 40.80 42.84
N VAL A 1223 -6.60 40.43 41.86
CA VAL A 1223 -6.50 39.03 41.40
C VAL A 1223 -6.00 38.13 42.53
N CYS A 1224 -4.95 38.52 43.24
CA CYS A 1224 -4.43 37.76 44.38
C CYS A 1224 -5.49 37.58 45.48
N HIS A 1225 -6.29 38.61 45.79
CA HIS A 1225 -7.35 38.49 46.77
C HIS A 1225 -8.45 37.50 46.35
N LYS A 1226 -8.89 37.56 45.09
CA LYS A 1226 -9.88 36.62 44.55
C LYS A 1226 -9.40 35.17 44.58
N VAL A 1227 -8.14 34.92 44.20
CA VAL A 1227 -7.54 33.57 44.28
C VAL A 1227 -7.45 33.10 45.74
N LEU A 1228 -6.98 33.95 46.66
CA LEU A 1228 -6.84 33.60 48.07
C LEU A 1228 -8.18 33.46 48.82
N THR A 1229 -9.27 34.07 48.33
CA THR A 1229 -10.60 33.85 48.91
C THR A 1229 -11.14 32.45 48.62
N GLU A 1230 -10.86 31.90 47.43
CA GLU A 1230 -11.30 30.55 47.04
C GLU A 1230 -10.28 29.47 47.46
N HIS A 1231 -8.99 29.80 47.42
CA HIS A 1231 -7.87 28.94 47.78
C HIS A 1231 -6.90 29.64 48.75
N PRO A 1232 -7.22 29.66 50.06
CA PRO A 1232 -6.43 30.37 51.08
C PRO A 1232 -4.96 29.92 51.18
N ASP A 1233 -4.71 28.64 50.89
CA ASP A 1233 -3.39 28.01 51.02
C ASP A 1233 -2.61 27.95 49.69
N TYR A 1234 -3.03 28.70 48.65
CA TYR A 1234 -2.36 28.64 47.35
C TYR A 1234 -0.89 29.13 47.45
N PRO A 1235 0.09 28.31 47.03
CA PRO A 1235 1.51 28.57 47.29
C PRO A 1235 2.03 29.76 46.50
N LEU A 1236 3.05 30.44 47.04
CA LEU A 1236 3.84 31.53 46.41
C LEU A 1236 3.08 32.82 46.07
N ILE A 1237 1.75 32.82 45.93
CA ILE A 1237 0.98 34.02 45.55
C ILE A 1237 1.01 35.10 46.64
N GLN A 1238 0.94 34.71 47.92
CA GLN A 1238 0.96 35.64 49.05
C GLN A 1238 2.35 36.27 49.24
N THR A 1239 3.40 35.45 49.22
CA THR A 1239 4.79 35.85 49.54
C THR A 1239 5.53 36.47 48.36
N GLU A 1240 5.36 35.94 47.14
CA GLU A 1240 6.13 36.40 45.97
C GLU A 1240 5.44 37.49 45.16
N ILE A 1241 4.10 37.56 45.19
CA ILE A 1241 3.32 38.48 44.36
C ILE A 1241 2.62 39.55 45.22
N LEU A 1242 1.72 39.16 46.13
CA LEU A 1242 0.88 40.09 46.89
C LEU A 1242 1.69 41.03 47.80
N GLU A 1243 2.65 40.52 48.56
CA GLU A 1243 3.51 41.34 49.43
C GLU A 1243 4.42 42.29 48.64
N ARG A 1244 4.91 41.86 47.47
CA ARG A 1244 5.73 42.70 46.58
C ARG A 1244 4.92 43.83 45.94
N ALA A 1245 3.71 43.53 45.47
CA ALA A 1245 2.79 44.54 44.95
C ALA A 1245 2.43 45.58 46.02
N ARG A 1246 2.14 45.14 47.26
CA ARG A 1246 1.86 46.02 48.40
C ARG A 1246 3.07 46.87 48.80
N ALA A 1247 4.28 46.31 48.75
CA ALA A 1247 5.51 47.04 49.04
C ALA A 1247 5.79 48.13 47.97
N ALA A 1248 5.50 47.85 46.69
CA ALA A 1248 5.68 48.79 45.60
C ALA A 1248 4.66 49.96 45.58
N LEU A 1249 3.50 49.78 46.23
CA LEU A 1249 2.47 50.82 46.41
C LEU A 1249 2.66 51.69 47.67
N ARG A 1250 3.62 51.35 48.55
CA ARG A 1250 3.98 52.22 49.68
C ARG A 1250 4.84 53.37 49.13
N PRO A 1251 4.49 54.64 49.42
CA PRO A 1251 5.12 55.82 48.84
C PRO A 1251 6.60 55.99 49.21
#